data_AF-A0A7C6KLD1-F1
#
_entry.id   AF-A0A7C6KLD1-F1
#
_cell.length_a   1.000
_cell.length_b   1.000
_cell.length_c   1.000
_cell.angle_alpha   90.00
_cell.angle_beta   90.00
_cell.angle_gamma   90.00
#
_symmetry.space_group_name_H-M   'P 1'
#
loop_
_entity.id
_entity.type
_entity.pdbx_description
1 polymer ?
#
loop_
_entity_poly.entity_id
_entity_poly.type
_entity_poly.pdbx_seq_one_letter_code
_entity_poly.pdbx_strand_id
1 'polypeptide(L)'
;MKAKAPVTVRVYVIEDPAPPPGRRRPAGGGGSSPVWFTPIAAVDREYWRRRGFVPIFLSGPLPAAEAGRMVQRLRQVPAEQLRACYDGPYWRRWWFSRRWRWRIGVRPHSQFELPFALGWGRAPAGERAWDGDSDADTDTWEDLPPAEETVATGELVRLLAGRVLTWNEIRREVEGAGIHLSARALTAALQLSVLRGQVRLQAGMEFHQNSWRCSRCGSPGEPAFFCPACGRSEGACLVCRECAALGAIRFCSLLYHAPVRKGAATGPAGGTVPPRVQLPFELTAEQQEAARALLAFCREPAGLAATGPEGPSRRGLVQAVCGAGKTEVTLPAILEVIKRGGKVLFAVPRREVVVELASRFRRYLPGLDIVALYGGSDDRWEGPPGLTVATTHQLLRFRQAFDLAILDEADAFPYRGNPLLERALRRATRPDGLLVYLTATPDREVCRSLTTGEGGTLHVSLTARPHGHPLPEPVLLERRSPAASRALADLWRKALAGDPVFVFVPRVSELAKVAQSIRAALAEVAGLPANRVAGVRVETCHAHDPERQEKIESFRERRIGVLVTTTVMERGVTIPRAHVVVWGADQERIFDRAALVQMAGRAGRSREAPQGIVLFLAEHRFSRSMEEAYETIRQANQAAARRGMLSPSTGPEAE
;
A
#
# COMPACT_ATOMS: atom_id res chain seq x y z
N MET A 1 45.79 -19.28 -26.74
CA MET A 1 44.60 -18.39 -26.74
C MET A 1 44.95 -17.10 -25.99
N LYS A 2 45.13 -15.97 -26.69
CA LYS A 2 45.51 -14.69 -26.05
C LYS A 2 44.32 -14.15 -25.25
N ALA A 3 44.52 -13.91 -23.95
CA ALA A 3 43.56 -13.22 -23.10
C ALA A 3 43.27 -11.82 -23.69
N LYS A 4 42.00 -11.52 -24.00
CA LYS A 4 41.60 -10.20 -24.49
C LYS A 4 41.77 -9.19 -23.36
N ALA A 5 42.60 -8.18 -23.58
CA ALA A 5 42.85 -7.08 -22.65
C ALA A 5 41.54 -6.37 -22.25
N PRO A 6 41.43 -5.84 -21.01
CA PRO A 6 40.28 -5.08 -20.57
C PRO A 6 40.06 -3.84 -21.44
N VAL A 7 38.80 -3.54 -21.79
CA VAL A 7 38.42 -2.40 -22.63
C VAL A 7 37.75 -1.34 -21.75
N THR A 8 38.37 -0.17 -21.66
CA THR A 8 37.77 1.01 -21.02
C THR A 8 36.67 1.58 -21.93
N VAL A 9 35.43 1.64 -21.45
CA VAL A 9 34.27 2.13 -22.23
C VAL A 9 33.73 3.41 -21.57
N ARG A 10 33.96 4.55 -22.22
CA ARG A 10 33.32 5.82 -21.86
C ARG A 10 32.00 5.97 -22.61
N VAL A 11 30.93 6.26 -21.87
CA VAL A 11 29.58 6.48 -22.42
C VAL A 11 29.29 7.98 -22.39
N TYR A 12 28.96 8.54 -23.54
CA TYR A 12 28.54 9.93 -23.68
C TYR A 12 27.11 9.99 -24.23
N VAL A 13 26.32 10.94 -23.74
CA VAL A 13 25.07 11.37 -24.37
C VAL A 13 25.37 12.71 -25.03
N ILE A 14 25.32 12.75 -26.37
CA ILE A 14 25.57 13.94 -27.17
C ILE A 14 24.23 14.44 -27.74
N GLU A 15 23.88 15.69 -27.48
CA GLU A 15 22.84 16.43 -28.21
C GLU A 15 23.44 17.02 -29.49
N ASP A 16 22.91 16.64 -30.66
CA ASP A 16 23.33 17.18 -31.96
C ASP A 16 22.20 18.06 -32.54
N PRO A 17 22.38 19.38 -32.71
CA PRO A 17 21.39 20.21 -33.37
C PRO A 17 21.31 19.87 -34.86
N ALA A 18 20.13 19.48 -35.35
CA ALA A 18 19.93 19.34 -36.79
C ALA A 18 20.10 20.70 -37.49
N PRO A 19 20.77 20.76 -38.66
CA PRO A 19 20.88 22.00 -39.42
C PRO A 19 19.49 22.43 -39.95
N PRO A 20 19.22 23.74 -40.04
CA PRO A 20 17.92 24.26 -40.49
C PRO A 20 17.63 23.84 -41.95
N PRO A 21 16.36 23.66 -42.34
CA PRO A 21 15.99 23.34 -43.71
C PRO A 21 16.29 24.55 -44.61
N GLY A 22 17.11 24.35 -45.65
CA GLY A 22 17.27 25.35 -46.72
C GLY A 22 18.69 25.79 -47.09
N ARG A 23 19.77 25.32 -46.44
CA ARG A 23 21.15 25.57 -46.92
C ARG A 23 21.76 24.32 -47.54
N ARG A 24 21.98 24.34 -48.86
CA ARG A 24 22.88 23.39 -49.53
C ARG A 24 24.28 23.55 -48.91
N ARG A 25 24.92 22.43 -48.55
CA ARG A 25 26.36 22.41 -48.21
C ARG A 25 27.13 22.96 -49.43
N PRO A 26 28.03 23.94 -49.26
CA PRO A 26 29.05 24.15 -50.28
C PRO A 26 29.94 22.92 -50.31
N ALA A 27 30.25 22.44 -51.51
CA ALA A 27 31.25 21.42 -51.72
C ALA A 27 32.64 22.02 -51.46
N GLY A 28 33.46 21.31 -50.68
CA GLY A 28 34.88 21.59 -50.51
C GLY A 28 35.25 22.43 -49.28
N GLY A 29 36.24 21.96 -48.53
CA GLY A 29 36.93 22.74 -47.48
C GLY A 29 36.78 22.13 -46.08
N GLY A 30 37.82 21.42 -45.64
CA GLY A 30 37.95 20.94 -44.26
C GLY A 30 37.98 22.11 -43.28
N GLY A 31 37.18 22.00 -42.22
CA GLY A 31 37.07 23.00 -41.17
C GLY A 31 36.11 22.51 -40.10
N SER A 32 36.67 22.09 -38.97
CA SER A 32 35.97 21.67 -37.77
C SER A 32 34.94 22.71 -37.31
N SER A 33 33.65 22.37 -37.36
CA SER A 33 32.62 23.13 -36.64
C SER A 33 32.79 22.91 -35.13
N PRO A 34 32.69 23.96 -34.29
CA PRO A 34 32.83 23.82 -32.85
C PRO A 34 31.65 23.00 -32.32
N VAL A 35 31.95 21.81 -31.81
CA VAL A 35 30.99 20.96 -31.09
C VAL A 35 30.84 21.55 -29.70
N TRP A 36 29.69 22.14 -29.42
CA TRP A 36 29.32 22.53 -28.07
C TRP A 36 28.94 21.25 -27.30
N PHE A 37 29.71 20.95 -26.26
CA PHE A 37 29.40 19.87 -25.32
C PHE A 37 28.40 20.39 -24.31
N THR A 38 27.15 19.92 -24.37
CA THR A 38 26.20 20.06 -23.26
C THR A 38 26.13 18.72 -22.53
N PRO A 39 26.76 18.57 -21.35
CA PRO A 39 26.57 17.38 -20.54
C PRO A 39 25.13 17.34 -20.01
N ILE A 40 24.72 16.16 -19.55
CA ILE A 40 23.52 15.86 -18.72
C ILE A 40 23.47 16.67 -17.38
N ALA A 41 24.16 17.80 -17.30
CA ALA A 41 24.38 18.62 -16.11
C ALA A 41 23.81 20.05 -16.22
N ALA A 42 22.65 20.25 -16.84
CA ALA A 42 21.84 21.46 -16.59
C ALA A 42 20.77 21.22 -15.50
N VAL A 43 21.01 20.22 -14.64
CA VAL A 43 20.48 20.19 -13.28
C VAL A 43 21.69 20.46 -12.39
N ASP A 44 21.65 21.60 -11.68
CA ASP A 44 22.62 22.10 -10.71
C ASP A 44 23.66 21.04 -10.25
N ARG A 45 24.91 21.22 -10.70
CA ARG A 45 26.04 20.32 -10.44
C ARG A 45 26.33 20.23 -8.93
N GLU A 46 26.03 21.29 -8.19
CA GLU A 46 26.18 21.38 -6.75
C GLU A 46 25.06 20.62 -6.03
N TYR A 47 23.83 20.68 -6.53
CA TYR A 47 22.67 19.91 -6.03
C TYR A 47 22.92 18.39 -6.03
N TRP A 48 23.51 17.84 -7.08
CA TRP A 48 23.83 16.40 -7.15
C TRP A 48 25.11 16.03 -6.38
N ARG A 49 26.12 16.92 -6.35
CA ARG A 49 27.32 16.76 -5.49
C ARG A 49 26.95 16.67 -4.02
N ARG A 50 26.09 17.58 -3.53
CA ARG A 50 25.59 17.61 -2.14
C ARG A 50 24.79 16.34 -1.76
N ARG A 51 24.33 15.55 -2.74
CA ARG A 51 23.60 14.29 -2.53
C ARG A 51 24.40 13.02 -2.82
N GLY A 52 25.71 13.13 -3.06
CA GLY A 52 26.58 11.98 -3.34
C GLY A 52 26.29 11.26 -4.66
N PHE A 53 25.51 11.87 -5.56
CA PHE A 53 25.34 11.35 -6.92
C PHE A 53 26.56 11.72 -7.75
N VAL A 54 27.45 10.74 -7.90
CA VAL A 54 28.58 10.84 -8.82
C VAL A 54 28.03 10.64 -10.23
N PRO A 55 28.29 11.55 -11.19
CA PRO A 55 28.11 11.22 -12.60
C PRO A 55 28.95 9.98 -12.88
N ILE A 56 28.32 8.86 -13.22
CA ILE A 56 29.09 7.65 -13.48
C ILE A 56 29.90 7.86 -14.75
N PHE A 57 31.20 7.99 -14.55
CA PHE A 57 32.20 7.64 -15.53
C PHE A 57 32.57 6.19 -15.25
N LEU A 58 32.16 5.27 -16.13
CA LEU A 58 32.62 3.89 -16.05
C LEU A 58 34.11 3.87 -16.40
N SER A 59 34.92 3.87 -15.35
CA SER A 59 36.37 3.76 -15.39
C SER A 59 36.73 2.49 -14.63
N GLY A 60 36.98 1.39 -15.33
CA GLY A 60 37.39 0.13 -14.74
C GLY A 60 37.35 -1.05 -15.72
N PRO A 61 38.12 -2.12 -15.46
CA PRO A 61 38.19 -3.28 -16.35
C PRO A 61 36.88 -4.08 -16.30
N LEU A 62 36.02 -3.88 -17.29
CA LEU A 62 34.85 -4.75 -17.53
C LEU A 62 35.21 -5.81 -18.57
N PRO A 63 34.77 -7.08 -18.40
CA PRO A 63 34.84 -8.07 -19.47
C PRO A 63 34.17 -7.51 -20.73
N ALA A 64 34.84 -7.59 -21.89
CA ALA A 64 34.38 -6.97 -23.13
C ALA A 64 32.93 -7.34 -23.52
N ALA A 65 32.48 -8.54 -23.14
CA ALA A 65 31.11 -9.01 -23.33
C ALA A 65 30.07 -8.26 -22.47
N GLU A 66 30.41 -7.82 -21.25
CA GLU A 66 29.54 -7.00 -20.41
C GLU A 66 29.51 -5.55 -20.86
N ALA A 67 30.67 -4.99 -21.23
CA ALA A 67 30.76 -3.63 -21.75
C ALA A 67 29.93 -3.47 -23.05
N GLY A 68 30.02 -4.42 -23.98
CA GLY A 68 29.21 -4.42 -25.20
C GLY A 68 27.70 -4.52 -24.94
N ARG A 69 27.28 -5.37 -23.99
CA ARG A 69 25.87 -5.51 -23.56
C ARG A 69 25.34 -4.24 -22.90
N MET A 70 26.16 -3.58 -22.08
CA MET A 70 25.78 -2.35 -21.39
C MET A 70 25.59 -1.18 -22.35
N VAL A 71 26.46 -1.06 -23.37
CA VAL A 71 26.35 -0.08 -24.45
C VAL A 71 25.11 -0.29 -25.31
N GLN A 72 24.80 -1.54 -25.68
CA GLN A 72 23.58 -1.86 -26.42
C GLN A 72 22.32 -1.51 -25.60
N ARG A 73 22.34 -1.75 -24.29
CA ARG A 73 21.21 -1.41 -23.40
C ARG A 73 21.05 0.08 -23.20
N LEU A 74 22.14 0.83 -23.05
CA LEU A 74 22.11 2.30 -23.00
C LEU A 74 21.49 2.91 -24.26
N ARG A 75 21.72 2.31 -25.44
CA ARG A 75 21.04 2.65 -26.70
C ARG A 75 19.57 2.28 -26.76
N GLN A 76 19.09 1.42 -25.88
CA GLN A 76 17.70 0.99 -25.77
C GLN A 76 16.91 1.73 -24.67
N VAL A 77 17.57 2.55 -23.84
CA VAL A 77 16.89 3.40 -22.85
C VAL A 77 16.04 4.44 -23.61
N PRO A 78 14.71 4.47 -23.43
CA PRO A 78 13.85 5.41 -24.14
C PRO A 78 14.26 6.86 -23.84
N ALA A 79 14.34 7.71 -24.86
CA ALA A 79 14.69 9.13 -24.70
C ALA A 79 13.77 9.87 -23.71
N GLU A 80 12.55 9.37 -23.51
CA GLU A 80 11.57 9.85 -22.53
C GLU A 80 12.01 9.67 -21.07
N GLN A 81 12.73 8.59 -20.74
CA GLN A 81 13.29 8.37 -19.40
C GLN A 81 14.46 9.32 -19.11
N LEU A 82 15.21 9.71 -20.14
CA LEU A 82 16.27 10.72 -20.05
C LEU A 82 15.69 12.15 -19.98
N ARG A 83 14.61 12.43 -20.72
CA ARG A 83 13.86 13.71 -20.70
C ARG A 83 13.17 14.00 -19.37
N ALA A 84 12.68 12.98 -18.66
CA ALA A 84 12.01 13.14 -17.36
C ALA A 84 12.89 13.81 -16.28
N CYS A 85 14.21 13.85 -16.48
CA CYS A 85 15.14 14.57 -15.59
C CYS A 85 15.21 16.09 -15.87
N TYR A 86 14.63 16.58 -16.97
CA TYR A 86 14.94 17.90 -17.55
C TYR A 86 13.75 18.86 -17.75
N ASP A 87 12.51 18.37 -17.85
CA ASP A 87 11.35 19.22 -18.21
C ASP A 87 10.76 20.01 -17.02
N GLY A 88 11.45 21.09 -16.63
CA GLY A 88 10.90 22.16 -15.78
C GLY A 88 10.19 23.28 -16.56
N PRO A 89 9.23 24.00 -15.97
CA PRO A 89 8.36 24.97 -16.66
C PRO A 89 9.07 26.18 -17.30
N TYR A 90 10.35 26.43 -16.99
CA TYR A 90 11.13 27.52 -17.59
C TYR A 90 11.59 27.25 -19.04
N TRP A 91 11.57 26.01 -19.51
CA TRP A 91 12.19 25.64 -20.80
C TRP A 91 11.23 25.60 -22.00
N ARG A 92 9.91 25.72 -21.76
CA ARG A 92 8.88 25.65 -22.82
C ARG A 92 8.93 26.81 -23.83
N ARG A 93 9.61 27.92 -23.52
CA ARG A 93 9.70 29.08 -24.41
C ARG A 93 10.74 28.93 -25.54
N TRP A 94 11.65 27.96 -25.46
CA TRP A 94 12.75 27.79 -26.42
C TRP A 94 12.66 26.53 -27.31
N TRP A 95 11.79 25.59 -26.97
CA TRP A 95 11.82 24.21 -27.49
C TRP A 95 11.08 23.96 -28.82
N PHE A 96 10.21 24.87 -29.26
CA PHE A 96 9.29 24.59 -30.38
C PHE A 96 9.89 24.70 -31.80
N SER A 97 11.20 24.94 -31.98
CA SER A 97 11.77 25.19 -33.31
C SER A 97 12.77 24.15 -33.84
N ARG A 98 13.16 23.10 -33.10
CA ARG A 98 14.25 22.20 -33.56
C ARG A 98 14.00 20.71 -33.32
N ARG A 99 14.12 19.90 -34.38
CA ARG A 99 14.20 18.43 -34.33
C ARG A 99 15.62 18.03 -33.89
N TRP A 100 15.75 17.45 -32.70
CA TRP A 100 17.04 16.97 -32.17
C TRP A 100 17.21 15.45 -32.41
N ARG A 101 18.43 15.00 -32.73
CA ARG A 101 18.82 13.57 -32.77
C ARG A 101 19.84 13.29 -31.67
N TRP A 102 19.63 12.22 -30.90
CA TRP A 102 20.54 11.76 -29.86
C TRP A 102 21.56 10.77 -30.43
N ARG A 103 22.85 10.89 -30.06
CA ARG A 103 23.89 9.90 -30.39
C ARG A 103 24.58 9.38 -29.13
N ILE A 104 24.64 8.05 -28.98
CA ILE A 104 25.38 7.36 -27.93
C ILE A 104 26.65 6.74 -28.53
N GLY A 105 27.80 7.31 -28.17
CA GLY A 105 29.13 6.89 -28.63
C GLY A 105 29.91 6.11 -27.59
N VAL A 106 30.74 5.16 -28.06
CA VAL A 106 31.73 4.41 -27.28
C VAL A 106 33.05 4.49 -28.03
N ARG A 107 34.15 4.86 -27.35
CA ARG A 107 35.49 4.88 -27.95
C ARG A 107 36.53 4.22 -27.06
N PRO A 108 37.53 3.53 -27.65
CA PRO A 108 38.72 3.05 -26.93
C PRO A 108 39.59 4.22 -26.44
N HIS A 109 40.26 4.06 -25.30
CA HIS A 109 41.09 5.10 -24.69
C HIS A 109 42.27 5.55 -25.58
N SER A 110 42.79 4.66 -26.42
CA SER A 110 43.97 4.91 -27.28
C SER A 110 43.74 5.87 -28.46
N GLN A 111 42.59 6.53 -28.54
CA GLN A 111 42.22 7.45 -29.64
C GLN A 111 42.01 8.90 -29.18
N PHE A 112 42.52 9.27 -28.00
CA PHE A 112 42.49 10.66 -27.51
C PHE A 112 43.89 11.26 -27.52
N GLU A 113 44.20 12.04 -28.56
CA GLU A 113 45.21 13.11 -28.50
C GLU A 113 44.45 14.44 -28.39
N LEU A 114 44.68 15.20 -27.33
CA LEU A 114 44.14 16.55 -27.14
C LEU A 114 45.22 17.57 -27.56
N PRO A 115 44.99 18.44 -28.54
CA PRO A 115 45.77 19.67 -28.68
C PRO A 115 45.20 20.71 -27.71
N PHE A 116 46.01 21.11 -26.74
CA PHE A 116 45.89 22.41 -26.08
C PHE A 116 46.17 23.53 -27.10
N ALA A 117 45.56 24.69 -26.88
CA ALA A 117 45.79 26.01 -27.50
C ALA A 117 44.83 26.49 -28.63
N LEU A 118 44.55 27.82 -28.54
CA LEU A 118 43.83 28.73 -29.44
C LEU A 118 42.30 28.76 -29.25
N GLY A 119 41.61 29.80 -28.75
CA GLY A 119 41.93 31.22 -28.49
C GLY A 119 40.68 32.09 -28.81
N TRP A 120 40.62 33.34 -28.32
CA TRP A 120 39.67 34.47 -28.60
C TRP A 120 38.58 34.71 -27.52
N GLY A 121 38.49 35.84 -26.80
CA GLY A 121 39.37 37.01 -26.67
C GLY A 121 38.78 38.12 -25.76
N ARG A 122 39.69 38.86 -25.09
CA ARG A 122 39.64 40.19 -24.42
C ARG A 122 38.83 40.38 -23.11
N ALA A 123 39.59 40.41 -22.01
CA ALA A 123 39.26 41.11 -20.77
C ALA A 123 39.40 42.64 -20.92
N PRO A 124 38.63 43.46 -20.20
CA PRO A 124 38.90 44.88 -20.02
C PRO A 124 40.24 45.07 -19.29
N ALA A 125 40.98 46.10 -19.68
CA ALA A 125 42.33 46.39 -19.22
C ALA A 125 42.39 46.68 -17.72
N GLY A 126 43.37 46.06 -17.06
CA GLY A 126 43.87 46.51 -15.76
C GLY A 126 43.60 45.54 -14.61
N GLU A 127 44.21 44.35 -14.63
CA GLU A 127 44.74 43.69 -13.42
C GLU A 127 45.62 42.50 -13.83
N ARG A 128 46.67 42.27 -13.04
CA ARG A 128 47.90 41.55 -13.41
C ARG A 128 47.69 40.04 -13.51
N ALA A 129 48.61 39.43 -14.26
CA ALA A 129 48.76 38.01 -14.51
C ALA A 129 48.67 37.16 -13.24
N TRP A 130 47.95 36.04 -13.33
CA TRP A 130 48.06 34.93 -12.39
C TRP A 130 49.30 34.13 -12.80
N ASP A 131 50.45 34.51 -12.25
CA ASP A 131 51.66 33.69 -12.23
C ASP A 131 51.41 32.42 -11.43
N GLY A 132 51.92 31.30 -11.94
CA GLY A 132 51.83 30.00 -11.30
C GLY A 132 52.62 29.95 -10.01
N ASP A 133 51.95 29.57 -8.93
CA ASP A 133 52.41 28.60 -7.93
C ASP A 133 51.39 28.58 -6.79
N SER A 134 50.73 27.44 -6.61
CA SER A 134 50.24 26.87 -5.33
C SER A 134 49.19 25.80 -5.60
N ASP A 135 49.55 24.56 -5.27
CA ASP A 135 48.65 23.55 -4.70
C ASP A 135 47.26 23.40 -5.33
N ALA A 136 47.20 23.29 -6.65
CA ALA A 136 46.03 22.73 -7.31
C ALA A 136 46.07 21.21 -7.14
N ASP A 137 45.40 20.74 -6.08
CA ASP A 137 44.93 19.37 -5.90
C ASP A 137 44.81 18.66 -7.25
N THR A 138 45.76 17.78 -7.53
CA THR A 138 45.58 16.73 -8.52
C THR A 138 44.42 15.88 -8.03
N ASP A 139 43.21 16.26 -8.41
CA ASP A 139 41.96 15.53 -8.22
C ASP A 139 42.15 14.16 -8.90
N THR A 140 42.74 13.22 -8.16
CA THR A 140 42.88 11.82 -8.53
C THR A 140 41.48 11.33 -8.83
N TRP A 141 41.24 10.95 -10.08
CA TRP A 141 39.95 10.42 -10.54
C TRP A 141 39.70 9.08 -9.85
N GLU A 142 39.08 9.16 -8.66
CA GLU A 142 38.86 8.06 -7.73
C GLU A 142 38.24 6.85 -8.45
N ASP A 143 38.91 5.70 -8.30
CA ASP A 143 38.49 4.40 -8.82
C ASP A 143 37.03 4.08 -8.47
N LEU A 144 36.36 3.30 -9.32
CA LEU A 144 35.12 2.63 -8.94
C LEU A 144 35.31 1.99 -7.55
N PRO A 145 34.29 1.99 -6.68
CA PRO A 145 34.42 1.36 -5.37
C PRO A 145 34.98 -0.05 -5.52
N PRO A 146 35.95 -0.45 -4.67
CA PRO A 146 36.68 -1.71 -4.84
C PRO A 146 35.73 -2.90 -4.95
N ALA A 147 36.17 -3.98 -5.62
CA ALA A 147 35.32 -5.12 -5.98
C ALA A 147 34.60 -5.77 -4.78
N GLU A 148 35.09 -5.57 -3.56
CA GLU A 148 34.47 -6.00 -2.30
C GLU A 148 33.19 -5.21 -1.93
N GLU A 149 33.01 -3.98 -2.44
CA GLU A 149 31.75 -3.22 -2.37
C GLU A 149 30.72 -3.64 -3.43
N THR A 150 31.10 -4.48 -4.40
CA THR A 150 30.19 -5.04 -5.43
C THR A 150 29.25 -6.13 -4.90
N VAL A 151 29.51 -6.62 -3.68
CA VAL A 151 28.73 -7.65 -2.98
C VAL A 151 27.28 -7.20 -2.72
N ALA A 152 27.01 -5.90 -2.68
CA ALA A 152 25.69 -5.39 -2.29
C ALA A 152 24.64 -5.28 -3.42
N THR A 153 24.96 -5.52 -4.70
CA THR A 153 23.96 -5.29 -5.77
C THR A 153 22.84 -6.35 -5.81
N GLY A 154 23.15 -7.62 -5.55
CA GLY A 154 22.15 -8.69 -5.53
C GLY A 154 21.18 -8.56 -4.36
N GLU A 155 21.71 -8.31 -3.17
CA GLU A 155 20.94 -8.13 -1.94
C GLU A 155 20.11 -6.85 -1.97
N LEU A 156 20.67 -5.74 -2.48
CA LEU A 156 19.93 -4.51 -2.74
C LEU A 156 18.76 -4.74 -3.70
N VAL A 157 18.97 -5.43 -4.82
CA VAL A 157 17.90 -5.74 -5.77
C VAL A 157 16.82 -6.61 -5.13
N ARG A 158 17.21 -7.58 -4.29
CA ARG A 158 16.28 -8.43 -3.52
C ARG A 158 15.46 -7.60 -2.53
N LEU A 159 16.09 -6.69 -1.78
CA LEU A 159 15.41 -5.75 -0.89
C LEU A 159 14.42 -4.87 -1.66
N LEU A 160 14.79 -4.39 -2.85
CA LEU A 160 13.94 -3.53 -3.67
C LEU A 160 12.84 -4.28 -4.44
N ALA A 161 12.91 -5.61 -4.51
CA ALA A 161 12.03 -6.41 -5.36
C ALA A 161 10.56 -6.17 -5.00
N GLY A 162 9.78 -5.73 -5.99
CA GLY A 162 8.35 -5.42 -5.83
C GLY A 162 8.06 -4.12 -5.09
N ARG A 163 9.09 -3.32 -4.75
CA ARG A 163 8.92 -2.04 -4.04
C ARG A 163 9.22 -0.85 -4.94
N VAL A 164 8.65 0.30 -4.61
CA VAL A 164 8.89 1.60 -5.25
C VAL A 164 9.31 2.63 -4.20
N LEU A 165 10.62 2.80 -4.04
CA LEU A 165 11.21 3.53 -2.92
C LEU A 165 12.01 4.76 -3.39
N THR A 166 12.10 5.77 -2.54
CA THR A 166 13.04 6.90 -2.70
C THR A 166 14.41 6.52 -2.15
N TRP A 167 15.48 7.20 -2.57
CA TRP A 167 16.83 6.95 -2.06
C TRP A 167 16.91 6.94 -0.52
N ASN A 168 16.22 7.86 0.15
CA ASN A 168 16.17 7.91 1.62
C ASN A 168 15.45 6.71 2.25
N GLU A 169 14.40 6.20 1.62
CA GLU A 169 13.77 4.96 2.07
C GLU A 169 14.72 3.78 1.87
N ILE A 170 15.38 3.67 0.71
CA ILE A 170 16.33 2.60 0.43
C ILE A 170 17.47 2.58 1.46
N ARG A 171 18.04 3.75 1.77
CA ARG A 171 19.10 3.86 2.78
C ARG A 171 18.65 3.30 4.13
N ARG A 172 17.44 3.66 4.59
CA ARG A 172 16.87 3.15 5.85
C ARG A 172 16.62 1.64 5.82
N GLU A 173 16.20 1.10 4.69
CA GLU A 173 15.97 -0.34 4.52
C GLU A 173 17.29 -1.12 4.51
N VAL A 174 18.33 -0.58 3.86
CA VAL A 174 19.68 -1.16 3.78
C VAL A 174 20.36 -1.14 5.15
N GLU A 175 20.40 0.01 5.82
CA GLU A 175 20.90 0.14 7.20
C GLU A 175 20.11 -0.79 8.14
N GLY A 176 18.80 -0.88 7.92
CA GLY A 176 17.90 -1.73 8.67
C GLY A 176 18.11 -3.24 8.49
N ALA A 177 18.68 -3.66 7.36
CA ALA A 177 19.05 -5.05 7.09
C ALA A 177 20.46 -5.39 7.62
N GLY A 178 21.11 -4.47 8.34
CA GLY A 178 22.49 -4.64 8.82
C GLY A 178 23.54 -4.46 7.71
N ILE A 179 23.14 -3.95 6.55
CA ILE A 179 24.05 -3.68 5.43
C ILE A 179 24.59 -2.26 5.59
N HIS A 180 25.86 -2.12 5.91
CA HIS A 180 26.51 -0.83 6.09
C HIS A 180 27.17 -0.36 4.79
N LEU A 181 26.46 0.49 4.03
CA LEU A 181 27.00 1.14 2.84
C LEU A 181 27.13 2.65 3.07
N SER A 182 28.24 3.22 2.60
CA SER A 182 28.36 4.67 2.48
C SER A 182 27.32 5.21 1.50
N ALA A 183 26.95 6.50 1.62
CA ALA A 183 26.01 7.12 0.69
C ALA A 183 26.49 7.06 -0.78
N ARG A 184 27.81 7.15 -0.99
CA ARG A 184 28.46 6.99 -2.31
C ARG A 184 28.31 5.55 -2.82
N ALA A 185 28.64 4.55 -1.99
CA ALA A 185 28.55 3.14 -2.35
C ALA A 185 27.12 2.70 -2.67
N LEU A 186 26.13 3.11 -1.85
CA LEU A 186 24.71 2.84 -2.11
C LEU A 186 24.26 3.44 -3.44
N THR A 187 24.68 4.67 -3.72
CA THR A 187 24.33 5.36 -4.98
C THR A 187 24.94 4.66 -6.18
N ALA A 188 26.23 4.29 -6.11
CA ALA A 188 26.90 3.52 -7.15
C ALA A 188 26.22 2.16 -7.39
N ALA A 189 25.87 1.43 -6.33
CA ALA A 189 25.17 0.15 -6.41
C ALA A 189 23.78 0.28 -7.07
N LEU A 190 23.00 1.30 -6.70
CA LEU A 190 21.70 1.59 -7.31
C LEU A 190 21.85 1.92 -8.80
N GLN A 191 22.80 2.78 -9.14
CA GLN A 191 23.01 3.17 -10.53
C GLN A 191 23.50 1.98 -11.38
N LEU A 192 24.42 1.16 -10.87
CA LEU A 192 24.87 -0.06 -11.53
C LEU A 192 23.70 -1.04 -11.75
N SER A 193 22.80 -1.17 -10.77
CA SER A 193 21.59 -1.99 -10.88
C SER A 193 20.62 -1.45 -11.94
N VAL A 194 20.54 -0.12 -12.11
CA VAL A 194 19.76 0.51 -13.20
C VAL A 194 20.38 0.21 -14.56
N LEU A 195 21.70 0.37 -14.71
CA LEU A 195 22.42 0.08 -15.96
C LEU A 195 22.32 -1.40 -16.35
N ARG A 196 22.30 -2.30 -15.36
CA ARG A 196 22.06 -3.74 -15.55
C ARG A 196 20.60 -4.09 -15.85
N GLY A 197 19.68 -3.12 -15.78
CA GLY A 197 18.24 -3.31 -15.99
C GLY A 197 17.55 -4.12 -14.88
N GLN A 198 18.20 -4.22 -13.71
CA GLN A 198 17.66 -4.90 -12.52
C GLN A 198 16.75 -3.95 -11.72
N VAL A 199 17.02 -2.65 -11.79
CA VAL A 199 16.22 -1.58 -11.17
C VAL A 199 15.77 -0.61 -12.26
N ARG A 200 14.54 -0.11 -12.15
CA ARG A 200 13.99 0.95 -13.00
C ARG A 200 13.95 2.25 -12.21
N LEU A 201 14.31 3.34 -12.88
CA LEU A 201 14.18 4.69 -12.37
C LEU A 201 12.86 5.29 -12.85
N GLN A 202 12.16 6.01 -11.97
CA GLN A 202 10.94 6.73 -12.29
C GLN A 202 11.00 8.13 -11.64
N ALA A 203 10.48 9.15 -12.33
CA ALA A 203 10.33 10.48 -11.75
C ALA A 203 9.34 10.44 -10.58
N GLY A 204 9.50 11.31 -9.58
CA GLY A 204 8.55 11.42 -8.47
C GLY A 204 7.19 11.99 -8.89
N MET A 205 7.18 12.82 -9.95
CA MET A 205 6.00 13.42 -10.55
C MET A 205 5.97 13.14 -12.04
N GLU A 206 4.79 12.79 -12.56
CA GLU A 206 4.53 12.54 -13.97
C GLU A 206 3.41 13.46 -14.46
N PHE A 207 3.51 13.93 -15.70
CA PHE A 207 2.47 14.73 -16.32
C PHE A 207 1.45 13.80 -16.97
N HIS A 208 0.21 13.81 -16.48
CA HIS A 208 -0.86 12.93 -16.93
C HIS A 208 -2.20 13.67 -16.96
N GLN A 209 -2.97 13.50 -18.04
CA GLN A 209 -4.29 14.14 -18.22
C GLN A 209 -4.29 15.64 -17.86
N ASN A 210 -3.33 16.37 -18.43
CA ASN A 210 -3.14 17.82 -18.25
C ASN A 210 -2.83 18.27 -16.79
N SER A 211 -2.35 17.38 -15.94
CA SER A 211 -1.99 17.69 -14.55
C SER A 211 -0.72 16.94 -14.11
N TRP A 212 0.08 17.53 -13.23
CA TRP A 212 1.19 16.83 -12.60
C TRP A 212 0.67 15.95 -11.47
N ARG A 213 1.01 14.67 -11.50
CA ARG A 213 0.55 13.67 -10.54
C ARG A 213 1.73 12.92 -9.94
N CYS A 214 1.59 12.57 -8.67
CA CYS A 214 2.58 11.75 -7.98
C CYS A 214 2.66 10.37 -8.62
N SER A 215 3.86 9.98 -9.04
CA SER A 215 4.16 8.67 -9.60
C SER A 215 3.90 7.52 -8.63
N ARG A 216 3.92 7.81 -7.32
CA ARG A 216 3.54 6.88 -6.26
C ARG A 216 2.01 6.84 -6.13
N CYS A 217 1.39 7.82 -5.50
CA CYS A 217 -0.02 7.73 -5.12
C CYS A 217 -1.03 8.22 -6.15
N GLY A 218 -0.60 8.87 -7.24
CA GLY A 218 -1.49 9.45 -8.26
C GLY A 218 -2.14 10.78 -7.89
N SER A 219 -1.97 11.25 -6.64
CA SER A 219 -2.49 12.55 -6.18
C SER A 219 -1.84 13.71 -6.93
N PRO A 220 -2.54 14.83 -7.13
CA PRO A 220 -1.97 16.03 -7.74
C PRO A 220 -0.73 16.52 -6.98
N GLY A 221 0.27 16.98 -7.73
CA GLY A 221 1.43 17.66 -7.17
C GLY A 221 1.11 19.12 -6.90
N GLU A 222 1.38 19.59 -5.70
CA GLU A 222 1.18 20.98 -5.32
C GLU A 222 2.51 21.75 -5.32
N PRO A 223 2.54 23.03 -5.70
CA PRO A 223 3.75 23.83 -5.64
C PRO A 223 4.24 24.00 -4.20
N ALA A 224 5.51 23.65 -3.95
CA ALA A 224 6.16 23.92 -2.67
C ALA A 224 6.70 25.35 -2.65
N PHE A 225 6.43 26.09 -1.57
CA PHE A 225 6.99 27.44 -1.37
C PHE A 225 8.52 27.44 -1.40
N PHE A 226 9.12 26.47 -0.69
CA PHE A 226 10.55 26.18 -0.72
C PHE A 226 10.76 24.67 -0.64
N CYS A 227 11.61 24.15 -1.51
CA CYS A 227 11.98 22.74 -1.51
C CYS A 227 13.31 22.55 -0.79
N PRO A 228 13.34 22.04 0.46
CA PRO A 228 14.60 21.76 1.17
C PRO A 228 15.43 20.68 0.46
N ALA A 229 14.77 19.92 -0.41
CA ALA A 229 15.41 18.89 -1.17
C ALA A 229 16.31 19.50 -2.26
N CYS A 230 15.77 20.36 -3.14
CA CYS A 230 16.48 20.90 -4.30
C CYS A 230 16.77 22.39 -4.29
N GLY A 231 16.52 23.09 -3.18
CA GLY A 231 16.76 24.51 -3.02
C GLY A 231 15.83 25.42 -3.84
N ARG A 232 14.95 24.85 -4.68
CA ARG A 232 14.02 25.63 -5.50
C ARG A 232 12.93 26.27 -4.65
N SER A 233 12.70 27.56 -4.87
CA SER A 233 11.65 28.37 -4.25
C SER A 233 10.49 28.64 -5.21
N GLU A 234 9.51 29.43 -4.76
CA GLU A 234 8.46 30.04 -5.59
C GLU A 234 7.60 29.03 -6.38
N GLY A 235 7.35 27.85 -5.79
CA GLY A 235 6.49 26.85 -6.43
C GLY A 235 7.14 26.06 -7.56
N ALA A 236 8.43 26.27 -7.85
CA ALA A 236 9.14 25.60 -8.95
C ALA A 236 9.36 24.10 -8.71
N CYS A 237 9.10 23.58 -7.51
CA CYS A 237 9.12 22.16 -7.20
C CYS A 237 7.77 21.70 -6.67
N LEU A 238 7.16 20.72 -7.34
CA LEU A 238 5.91 20.13 -6.89
C LEU A 238 6.15 19.10 -5.79
N VAL A 239 5.26 19.04 -4.81
CA VAL A 239 5.27 18.10 -3.69
C VAL A 239 3.92 17.40 -3.56
N CYS A 240 3.96 16.11 -3.26
CA CYS A 240 2.78 15.32 -2.94
C CYS A 240 2.57 15.34 -1.43
N ARG A 241 1.49 15.95 -0.97
CA ARG A 241 1.12 15.99 0.46
C ARG A 241 0.64 14.65 0.98
N GLU A 242 -0.07 13.88 0.16
CA GLU A 242 -0.59 12.57 0.54
C GLU A 242 0.51 11.56 0.89
N CYS A 243 1.68 11.63 0.23
CA CYS A 243 2.81 10.77 0.56
C CYS A 243 3.68 11.32 1.71
N ALA A 244 3.36 12.47 2.30
CA ALA A 244 4.22 13.14 3.28
C ALA A 244 4.57 12.26 4.48
N ALA A 245 3.58 11.50 4.99
CA ALA A 245 3.77 10.58 6.13
C ALA A 245 4.79 9.45 5.84
N LEU A 246 4.99 9.07 4.58
CA LEU A 246 5.99 8.06 4.18
C LEU A 246 7.33 8.68 3.76
N GLY A 247 7.36 10.00 3.57
CA GLY A 247 8.40 10.73 2.88
C GLY A 247 7.81 11.40 1.64
N ALA A 248 7.67 12.73 1.70
CA ALA A 248 7.04 13.50 0.63
C ALA A 248 7.73 13.27 -0.72
N ILE A 249 6.96 12.78 -1.69
CA ILE A 249 7.41 12.65 -3.08
C ILE A 249 7.38 14.02 -3.71
N ARG A 250 8.48 14.40 -4.35
CA ARG A 250 8.65 15.69 -5.01
C ARG A 250 8.95 15.52 -6.48
N PHE A 251 8.76 16.58 -7.23
CA PHE A 251 9.20 16.68 -8.63
C PHE A 251 10.69 16.32 -8.78
N CYS A 252 11.53 16.76 -7.84
CA CYS A 252 12.97 16.47 -7.81
C CYS A 252 13.34 15.12 -7.15
N SER A 253 12.34 14.28 -6.80
CA SER A 253 12.58 12.96 -6.23
C SER A 253 12.70 11.92 -7.33
N LEU A 254 13.57 10.94 -7.12
CA LEU A 254 13.66 9.73 -7.93
C LEU A 254 13.07 8.55 -7.15
N LEU A 255 12.31 7.73 -7.87
CA LEU A 255 11.76 6.48 -7.39
C LEU A 255 12.51 5.33 -8.06
N TYR A 256 12.90 4.34 -7.26
CA TYR A 256 13.58 3.13 -7.69
C TYR A 256 12.64 1.95 -7.52
N HIS A 257 12.53 1.12 -8.56
CA HIS A 257 11.69 -0.06 -8.55
C HIS A 257 12.42 -1.25 -9.17
N ALA A 258 12.59 -2.33 -8.40
CA ALA A 258 13.07 -3.60 -8.93
C ALA A 258 11.88 -4.51 -9.24
N PRO A 259 11.63 -4.88 -10.51
CA PRO A 259 10.53 -5.77 -10.85
C PRO A 259 10.76 -7.17 -10.32
N VAL A 260 9.70 -7.81 -9.78
CA VAL A 260 9.75 -9.22 -9.37
C VAL A 260 9.71 -10.09 -10.63
N ARG A 261 10.76 -10.89 -10.84
CA ARG A 261 10.82 -11.86 -11.95
C ARG A 261 9.95 -13.07 -11.61
N LYS A 262 9.09 -13.49 -12.54
CA LYS A 262 8.34 -14.75 -12.44
C LYS A 262 9.31 -15.93 -12.32
N GLY A 263 9.06 -16.85 -11.41
CA GLY A 263 9.87 -18.05 -11.23
C GLY A 263 11.18 -17.84 -10.47
N ALA A 264 11.45 -16.64 -9.93
CA ALA A 264 12.45 -16.50 -8.88
C ALA A 264 11.91 -17.17 -7.62
N ALA A 265 12.09 -18.49 -7.56
CA ALA A 265 11.82 -19.27 -6.37
C ALA A 265 12.64 -18.67 -5.23
N THR A 266 11.99 -17.92 -4.35
CA THR A 266 12.35 -17.98 -2.94
C THR A 266 11.87 -19.36 -2.51
N GLY A 267 12.69 -20.38 -2.77
CA GLY A 267 12.52 -21.63 -2.05
C GLY A 267 12.51 -21.29 -0.55
N PRO A 268 11.75 -22.02 0.27
CA PRO A 268 11.95 -21.93 1.71
C PRO A 268 13.45 -22.11 1.96
N ALA A 269 14.08 -21.13 2.60
CA ALA A 269 15.42 -21.30 3.12
C ALA A 269 15.31 -22.36 4.23
N GLY A 270 15.48 -23.62 3.85
CA GLY A 270 15.43 -24.80 4.73
C GLY A 270 14.01 -25.35 5.02
N GLY A 271 13.82 -26.66 4.80
CA GLY A 271 12.81 -27.45 5.54
C GLY A 271 11.52 -27.92 4.83
N THR A 272 11.65 -28.84 3.86
CA THR A 272 10.95 -30.15 3.74
C THR A 272 9.43 -30.41 3.97
N VAL A 273 8.50 -29.45 4.09
CA VAL A 273 7.05 -29.78 3.98
C VAL A 273 6.27 -28.67 3.25
N PRO A 274 5.49 -28.98 2.19
CA PRO A 274 4.63 -27.97 1.58
C PRO A 274 3.62 -27.49 2.63
N PRO A 275 3.45 -26.16 2.84
CA PRO A 275 2.57 -25.65 3.88
C PRO A 275 1.17 -26.21 3.67
N ARG A 276 0.64 -26.87 4.70
CA ARG A 276 -0.72 -27.42 4.74
C ARG A 276 -1.58 -26.51 5.61
N VAL A 277 -2.84 -26.35 5.22
CA VAL A 277 -3.82 -25.67 6.08
C VAL A 277 -4.05 -26.53 7.32
N GLN A 278 -3.78 -25.97 8.49
CA GLN A 278 -4.14 -26.55 9.79
C GLN A 278 -5.22 -25.68 10.42
N LEU A 279 -6.48 -26.08 10.25
CA LEU A 279 -7.61 -25.43 10.92
C LEU A 279 -8.00 -26.25 12.15
N PRO A 280 -8.27 -25.61 13.30
CA PRO A 280 -8.76 -26.30 14.50
C PRO A 280 -10.25 -26.68 14.41
N PHE A 281 -10.88 -26.44 13.25
CA PHE A 281 -12.30 -26.72 12.99
C PHE A 281 -12.51 -27.04 11.50
N GLU A 282 -13.63 -27.68 11.19
CA GLU A 282 -14.05 -27.92 9.82
C GLU A 282 -14.80 -26.71 9.24
N LEU A 283 -14.57 -26.43 7.97
CA LEU A 283 -15.35 -25.42 7.23
C LEU A 283 -16.77 -25.93 6.99
N THR A 284 -17.76 -25.06 7.19
CA THR A 284 -19.15 -25.34 6.81
C THR A 284 -19.30 -25.60 5.32
N ALA A 285 -20.39 -26.25 4.90
CA ALA A 285 -20.66 -26.51 3.49
C ALA A 285 -20.60 -25.24 2.62
N GLU A 286 -21.19 -24.14 3.10
CA GLU A 286 -21.16 -22.82 2.41
C GLU A 286 -19.73 -22.27 2.30
N GLN A 287 -18.92 -22.38 3.35
CA GLN A 287 -17.52 -21.96 3.34
C GLN A 287 -16.67 -22.84 2.41
N GLN A 288 -16.92 -24.14 2.35
CA GLN A 288 -16.20 -25.05 1.44
C GLN A 288 -16.55 -24.76 -0.02
N GLU A 289 -17.82 -24.50 -0.33
CA GLU A 289 -18.27 -24.07 -1.67
C GLU A 289 -17.55 -22.79 -2.09
N ALA A 290 -17.54 -21.80 -1.21
CA ALA A 290 -16.85 -20.53 -1.43
C ALA A 290 -15.34 -20.71 -1.65
N ALA A 291 -14.70 -21.56 -0.85
CA ALA A 291 -13.27 -21.83 -0.96
C ALA A 291 -12.94 -22.56 -2.27
N ARG A 292 -13.79 -23.50 -2.71
CA ARG A 292 -13.66 -24.18 -4.02
C ARG A 292 -13.82 -23.19 -5.17
N ALA A 293 -14.78 -22.27 -5.10
CA ALA A 293 -15.00 -21.26 -6.13
C ALA A 293 -13.80 -20.29 -6.26
N LEU A 294 -13.26 -19.81 -5.13
CA LEU A 294 -12.02 -19.01 -5.11
C LEU A 294 -10.82 -19.78 -5.65
N LEU A 295 -10.69 -21.06 -5.29
CA LEU A 295 -9.62 -21.91 -5.79
C LEU A 295 -9.73 -22.08 -7.32
N ALA A 296 -10.93 -22.36 -7.85
CA ALA A 296 -11.18 -22.46 -9.28
C ALA A 296 -10.82 -21.16 -10.00
N PHE A 297 -11.26 -20.02 -9.46
CA PHE A 297 -10.90 -18.69 -9.96
C PHE A 297 -9.36 -18.48 -10.00
N CYS A 298 -8.63 -18.95 -8.99
CA CYS A 298 -7.16 -18.87 -8.99
C CYS A 298 -6.48 -19.81 -10.01
N ARG A 299 -7.15 -20.91 -10.38
CA ARG A 299 -6.64 -21.91 -11.31
C ARG A 299 -6.88 -21.57 -12.77
N GLU A 300 -7.98 -20.87 -13.04
CA GLU A 300 -8.32 -20.40 -14.38
C GLU A 300 -7.14 -19.63 -15.00
N PRO A 301 -6.68 -20.04 -16.20
CA PRO A 301 -5.63 -19.32 -16.89
C PRO A 301 -6.10 -17.89 -17.19
N ALA A 302 -5.19 -16.92 -17.09
CA ALA A 302 -5.46 -15.57 -17.53
C ALA A 302 -5.80 -15.64 -19.03
N GLY A 303 -7.08 -15.43 -19.38
CA GLY A 303 -7.48 -15.29 -20.78
C GLY A 303 -6.72 -14.14 -21.42
N LEU A 304 -6.58 -14.16 -22.74
CA LEU A 304 -5.94 -13.12 -23.57
C LEU A 304 -6.57 -11.70 -23.43
N ALA A 305 -7.61 -11.54 -22.60
CA ALA A 305 -8.32 -10.30 -22.39
C ALA A 305 -7.68 -9.46 -21.28
N ALA A 306 -7.28 -8.25 -21.68
CA ALA A 306 -7.01 -7.07 -20.86
C ALA A 306 -5.65 -7.00 -20.13
N THR A 307 -4.57 -6.83 -20.89
CA THR A 307 -3.36 -6.16 -20.39
C THR A 307 -3.56 -4.64 -20.47
N GLY A 308 -4.35 -4.08 -19.55
CA GLY A 308 -4.42 -2.63 -19.37
C GLY A 308 -3.24 -2.11 -18.55
N PRO A 309 -2.79 -0.86 -18.75
CA PRO A 309 -1.70 -0.27 -17.95
C PRO A 309 -2.06 0.01 -16.47
N GLU A 310 -3.31 -0.20 -16.05
CA GLU A 310 -3.86 0.29 -14.77
C GLU A 310 -4.23 -0.76 -13.70
N GLY A 311 -3.79 -2.01 -13.82
CA GLY A 311 -3.88 -3.01 -12.74
C GLY A 311 -4.47 -4.36 -13.17
N PRO A 312 -4.82 -5.24 -12.21
CA PRO A 312 -5.33 -6.57 -12.50
C PRO A 312 -6.73 -6.50 -13.10
N SER A 313 -6.91 -7.23 -14.20
CA SER A 313 -8.17 -7.31 -14.94
C SER A 313 -9.14 -8.35 -14.39
N ARG A 314 -8.63 -9.34 -13.64
CA ARG A 314 -9.44 -10.38 -13.00
C ARG A 314 -9.70 -10.04 -11.54
N ARG A 315 -10.97 -9.91 -11.18
CA ARG A 315 -11.40 -9.49 -9.84
C ARG A 315 -12.39 -10.47 -9.26
N GLY A 316 -12.32 -10.68 -7.95
CA GLY A 316 -13.27 -11.48 -7.20
C GLY A 316 -13.88 -10.70 -6.05
N LEU A 317 -15.12 -11.02 -5.69
CA LEU A 317 -15.80 -10.53 -4.50
C LEU A 317 -16.30 -11.71 -3.68
N VAL A 318 -15.86 -11.77 -2.44
CA VAL A 318 -16.42 -12.61 -1.39
C VAL A 318 -17.28 -11.71 -0.52
N GLN A 319 -18.57 -11.69 -0.81
CA GLN A 319 -19.56 -11.05 0.03
C GLN A 319 -19.88 -11.98 1.18
N ALA A 320 -19.77 -11.51 2.42
CA ALA A 320 -19.94 -12.40 3.55
C ALA A 320 -20.38 -11.66 4.80
N VAL A 321 -21.41 -12.18 5.45
CA VAL A 321 -21.96 -11.58 6.66
C VAL A 321 -20.90 -11.46 7.76
N CYS A 322 -21.11 -10.53 8.69
CA CYS A 322 -20.20 -10.31 9.81
C CYS A 322 -20.06 -11.60 10.62
N GLY A 323 -18.82 -12.13 10.72
CA GLY A 323 -18.54 -13.36 11.45
C GLY A 323 -18.65 -14.66 10.63
N ALA A 324 -18.85 -14.59 9.31
CA ALA A 324 -18.98 -15.78 8.45
C ALA A 324 -17.68 -16.57 8.20
N GLY A 325 -16.53 -16.14 8.76
CA GLY A 325 -15.23 -16.78 8.48
C GLY A 325 -14.68 -16.47 7.07
N LYS A 326 -14.78 -15.19 6.65
CA LYS A 326 -14.23 -14.69 5.37
C LYS A 326 -12.77 -15.09 5.15
N THR A 327 -11.96 -14.94 6.18
CA THR A 327 -10.52 -15.16 6.13
C THR A 327 -10.19 -16.63 5.83
N GLU A 328 -10.86 -17.56 6.50
CA GLU A 328 -10.62 -19.01 6.37
C GLU A 328 -10.84 -19.51 4.94
N VAL A 329 -11.88 -19.00 4.31
CA VAL A 329 -12.30 -19.34 2.95
C VAL A 329 -11.22 -19.00 1.91
N THR A 330 -10.32 -18.06 2.22
CA THR A 330 -9.22 -17.68 1.32
C THR A 330 -7.99 -18.58 1.42
N LEU A 331 -7.83 -19.35 2.50
CA LEU A 331 -6.61 -20.14 2.76
C LEU A 331 -6.24 -21.10 1.61
N PRO A 332 -7.18 -21.84 1.00
CA PRO A 332 -6.85 -22.73 -0.12
C PRO A 332 -6.33 -21.98 -1.34
N ALA A 333 -6.89 -20.80 -1.64
CA ALA A 333 -6.45 -19.94 -2.74
C ALA A 333 -5.05 -19.37 -2.48
N ILE A 334 -4.78 -18.91 -1.25
CA ILE A 334 -3.45 -18.43 -0.83
C ILE A 334 -2.40 -19.52 -1.06
N LEU A 335 -2.65 -20.74 -0.59
CA LEU A 335 -1.73 -21.85 -0.75
C LEU A 335 -1.52 -22.28 -2.21
N GLU A 336 -2.56 -22.26 -3.04
CA GLU A 336 -2.43 -22.59 -4.46
C GLU A 336 -1.48 -21.63 -5.18
N VAL A 337 -1.60 -20.33 -4.92
CA VAL A 337 -0.71 -19.32 -5.52
C VAL A 337 0.74 -19.51 -5.04
N ILE A 338 0.93 -19.76 -3.74
CA ILE A 338 2.27 -19.97 -3.16
C ILE A 338 2.91 -21.25 -3.70
N LYS A 339 2.15 -22.35 -3.85
CA LYS A 339 2.63 -23.60 -4.45
C LYS A 339 3.12 -23.44 -5.88
N ARG A 340 2.56 -22.47 -6.62
CA ARG A 340 3.01 -22.08 -7.96
C ARG A 340 4.20 -21.11 -7.95
N GLY A 341 4.78 -20.83 -6.78
CA GLY A 341 5.87 -19.87 -6.59
C GLY A 341 5.42 -18.40 -6.62
N GLY A 342 4.12 -18.15 -6.58
CA GLY A 342 3.54 -16.81 -6.56
C GLY A 342 3.60 -16.15 -5.18
N LYS A 343 3.33 -14.85 -5.17
CA LYS A 343 3.38 -13.98 -3.99
C LYS A 343 1.98 -13.50 -3.63
N VAL A 344 1.63 -13.59 -2.36
CA VAL A 344 0.28 -13.24 -1.89
C VAL A 344 0.33 -12.04 -0.96
N LEU A 345 -0.60 -11.10 -1.17
CA LEU A 345 -0.87 -9.99 -0.27
C LEU A 345 -2.24 -10.18 0.38
N PHE A 346 -2.29 -10.06 1.70
CA PHE A 346 -3.51 -9.93 2.48
C PHE A 346 -3.55 -8.53 3.10
N ALA A 347 -4.25 -7.61 2.44
CA ALA A 347 -4.37 -6.22 2.83
C ALA A 347 -5.57 -6.02 3.77
N VAL A 348 -5.36 -5.22 4.83
CA VAL A 348 -6.42 -4.83 5.77
C VAL A 348 -6.28 -3.35 6.13
N PRO A 349 -7.35 -2.58 6.39
CA PRO A 349 -7.21 -1.15 6.64
C PRO A 349 -6.60 -0.77 8.01
N ARG A 350 -6.65 -1.68 9.00
CA ARG A 350 -6.33 -1.39 10.42
C ARG A 350 -5.12 -2.19 10.92
N ARG A 351 -4.31 -1.56 11.79
CA ARG A 351 -3.08 -2.15 12.33
C ARG A 351 -3.36 -3.38 13.20
N GLU A 352 -4.31 -3.27 14.11
CA GLU A 352 -4.64 -4.31 15.10
C GLU A 352 -5.08 -5.60 14.41
N VAL A 353 -5.84 -5.47 13.31
CA VAL A 353 -6.29 -6.61 12.52
C VAL A 353 -5.14 -7.27 11.77
N VAL A 354 -4.14 -6.51 11.29
CA VAL A 354 -2.93 -7.08 10.69
C VAL A 354 -2.16 -7.93 11.70
N VAL A 355 -2.00 -7.45 12.94
CA VAL A 355 -1.32 -8.19 14.02
C VAL A 355 -2.08 -9.48 14.35
N GLU A 356 -3.41 -9.39 14.53
CA GLU A 356 -4.27 -10.54 14.80
C GLU A 356 -4.20 -11.58 13.68
N LEU A 357 -4.34 -11.14 12.42
CA LEU A 357 -4.34 -12.03 11.26
C LEU A 357 -2.97 -12.64 10.99
N ALA A 358 -1.88 -11.90 11.17
CA ALA A 358 -0.53 -12.47 11.01
C ALA A 358 -0.28 -13.61 12.01
N SER A 359 -0.65 -13.40 13.29
CA SER A 359 -0.61 -14.46 14.31
C SER A 359 -1.50 -15.65 13.94
N ARG A 360 -2.71 -15.39 13.44
CA ARG A 360 -3.64 -16.42 12.97
C ARG A 360 -3.08 -17.21 11.78
N PHE A 361 -2.54 -16.55 10.75
CA PHE A 361 -1.96 -17.22 9.59
C PHE A 361 -0.73 -18.04 9.95
N ARG A 362 0.13 -17.57 10.87
CA ARG A 362 1.28 -18.35 11.36
C ARG A 362 0.85 -19.66 12.02
N ARG A 363 -0.26 -19.65 12.75
CA ARG A 363 -0.85 -20.88 13.32
C ARG A 363 -1.46 -21.80 12.26
N TYR A 364 -2.15 -21.23 11.28
CA TYR A 364 -2.86 -22.02 10.26
C TYR A 364 -1.99 -22.53 9.12
N LEU A 365 -0.84 -21.89 8.89
CA LEU A 365 0.09 -22.17 7.79
C LEU A 365 1.51 -22.32 8.34
N PRO A 366 1.76 -23.32 9.21
CA PRO A 366 3.09 -23.53 9.77
C PRO A 366 4.12 -23.80 8.65
N GLY A 367 5.29 -23.19 8.78
CA GLY A 367 6.37 -23.29 7.79
C GLY A 367 6.24 -22.33 6.59
N LEU A 368 5.17 -21.53 6.52
CA LEU A 368 5.09 -20.46 5.52
C LEU A 368 5.79 -19.20 6.01
N ASP A 369 6.61 -18.61 5.14
CA ASP A 369 7.19 -17.28 5.36
C ASP A 369 6.10 -16.19 5.29
N ILE A 370 5.84 -15.56 6.44
CA ILE A 370 4.76 -14.57 6.66
C ILE A 370 5.34 -13.30 7.26
N VAL A 371 5.22 -12.19 6.53
CA VAL A 371 5.64 -10.85 6.95
C VAL A 371 4.42 -9.98 7.23
N ALA A 372 4.36 -9.35 8.40
CA ALA A 372 3.31 -8.41 8.79
C ALA A 372 3.79 -6.96 8.69
N LEU A 373 3.19 -6.13 7.82
CA LEU A 373 3.62 -4.75 7.58
C LEU A 373 2.58 -3.73 8.07
N TYR A 374 2.96 -2.92 9.04
CA TYR A 374 2.17 -1.82 9.59
C TYR A 374 3.09 -0.77 10.21
N GLY A 375 2.54 0.39 10.59
CA GLY A 375 3.33 1.45 11.26
C GLY A 375 3.87 0.97 12.61
N GLY A 376 5.19 0.83 12.72
CA GLY A 376 5.86 0.29 13.90
C GLY A 376 5.89 -1.24 13.97
N SER A 377 5.84 -1.94 12.83
CA SER A 377 6.07 -3.39 12.79
C SER A 377 7.55 -3.74 13.01
N ASP A 378 7.79 -4.83 13.73
CA ASP A 378 9.12 -5.43 13.88
C ASP A 378 9.54 -6.23 12.65
N ASP A 379 8.56 -6.77 11.90
CA ASP A 379 8.83 -7.54 10.68
C ASP A 379 9.35 -6.61 9.57
N ARG A 380 10.42 -7.05 8.89
CA ARG A 380 11.06 -6.31 7.79
C ARG A 380 10.82 -6.98 6.45
N TRP A 381 10.88 -6.18 5.39
CA TRP A 381 10.86 -6.68 4.04
C TRP A 381 12.28 -7.01 3.56
N GLU A 382 12.62 -8.28 3.59
CA GLU A 382 13.93 -8.82 3.14
C GLU A 382 13.87 -9.41 1.72
N GLY A 383 12.79 -9.09 1.01
CA GLY A 383 12.40 -9.65 -0.27
C GLY A 383 10.94 -10.12 -0.25
N PRO A 384 10.35 -10.50 -1.39
CA PRO A 384 8.95 -10.91 -1.44
C PRO A 384 8.75 -12.24 -0.70
N PRO A 385 8.05 -12.27 0.46
CA PRO A 385 7.77 -13.51 1.19
C PRO A 385 6.69 -14.33 0.48
N GLY A 386 6.35 -15.51 0.99
CA GLY A 386 5.20 -16.26 0.48
C GLY A 386 3.89 -15.50 0.67
N LEU A 387 3.66 -15.00 1.89
CA LEU A 387 2.48 -14.24 2.27
C LEU A 387 2.86 -12.94 3.00
N THR A 388 2.34 -11.82 2.53
CA THR A 388 2.46 -10.52 3.19
C THR A 388 1.11 -10.12 3.74
N VAL A 389 1.02 -9.83 5.04
CA VAL A 389 -0.18 -9.25 5.67
C VAL A 389 0.11 -7.78 5.94
N ALA A 390 -0.64 -6.85 5.36
CA ALA A 390 -0.26 -5.44 5.44
C ALA A 390 -1.42 -4.47 5.62
N THR A 391 -1.14 -3.35 6.26
CA THR A 391 -2.10 -2.24 6.29
C THR A 391 -2.24 -1.62 4.90
N THR A 392 -3.43 -1.12 4.54
CA THR A 392 -3.68 -0.54 3.20
C THR A 392 -2.70 0.56 2.80
N HIS A 393 -2.23 1.34 3.78
CA HIS A 393 -1.23 2.39 3.57
C HIS A 393 0.16 1.86 3.17
N GLN A 394 0.55 0.66 3.61
CA GLN A 394 1.85 0.08 3.26
C GLN A 394 1.94 -0.26 1.77
N LEU A 395 0.78 -0.49 1.10
CA LEU A 395 0.73 -0.73 -0.34
C LEU A 395 1.30 0.43 -1.17
N LEU A 396 1.37 1.65 -0.61
CA LEU A 396 2.01 2.80 -1.23
C LEU A 396 3.49 2.59 -1.54
N ARG A 397 4.15 1.61 -0.91
CA ARG A 397 5.54 1.23 -1.19
C ARG A 397 5.68 0.08 -2.19
N PHE A 398 4.60 -0.57 -2.62
CA PHE A 398 4.64 -1.74 -3.47
C PHE A 398 4.23 -1.45 -4.93
N ARG A 399 4.88 -2.15 -5.86
CA ARG A 399 4.60 -2.14 -7.29
C ARG A 399 4.81 -3.53 -7.87
N GLN A 400 3.75 -4.13 -8.40
CA GLN A 400 3.74 -5.41 -9.11
C GLN A 400 4.45 -6.54 -8.33
N ALA A 401 4.29 -6.55 -7.01
CA ALA A 401 4.93 -7.49 -6.10
C ALA A 401 4.14 -8.79 -5.95
N PHE A 402 2.82 -8.75 -6.14
CA PHE A 402 1.91 -9.82 -5.74
C PHE A 402 1.12 -10.39 -6.92
N ASP A 403 1.05 -11.72 -7.00
CA ASP A 403 0.25 -12.47 -7.97
C ASP A 403 -1.21 -12.58 -7.52
N LEU A 404 -1.46 -12.57 -6.21
CA LEU A 404 -2.79 -12.49 -5.61
C LEU A 404 -2.81 -11.42 -4.53
N ALA A 405 -3.72 -10.47 -4.63
CA ALA A 405 -4.03 -9.53 -3.57
C ALA A 405 -5.45 -9.78 -3.06
N ILE A 406 -5.59 -9.97 -1.75
CA ILE A 406 -6.85 -10.08 -1.05
C ILE A 406 -6.99 -8.84 -0.17
N LEU A 407 -8.07 -8.07 -0.35
CA LEU A 407 -8.41 -6.96 0.54
C LEU A 407 -9.57 -7.38 1.44
N ASP A 408 -9.29 -7.54 2.73
CA ASP A 408 -10.35 -7.68 3.73
C ASP A 408 -10.85 -6.30 4.17
N GLU A 409 -12.09 -6.26 4.64
CA GLU A 409 -12.74 -5.02 5.09
C GLU A 409 -12.72 -3.90 4.03
N ALA A 410 -12.98 -4.25 2.76
CA ALA A 410 -12.97 -3.29 1.65
C ALA A 410 -13.97 -2.12 1.82
N ASP A 411 -14.96 -2.30 2.69
CA ASP A 411 -15.97 -1.32 3.09
C ASP A 411 -15.54 -0.40 4.25
N ALA A 412 -14.35 -0.59 4.83
CA ALA A 412 -13.90 0.18 5.97
C ALA A 412 -13.14 1.46 5.59
N PHE A 413 -13.32 2.50 6.40
CA PHE A 413 -12.37 3.61 6.46
C PHE A 413 -11.00 3.11 6.97
N PRO A 414 -9.86 3.63 6.47
CA PRO A 414 -9.69 4.71 5.49
C PRO A 414 -9.68 4.27 4.01
N TYR A 415 -9.92 3.00 3.72
CA TYR A 415 -9.86 2.48 2.34
C TYR A 415 -11.05 2.92 1.50
N ARG A 416 -12.27 2.76 2.02
CA ARG A 416 -13.49 3.07 1.27
C ARG A 416 -13.52 4.53 0.83
N GLY A 417 -13.77 4.74 -0.46
CA GLY A 417 -13.83 6.08 -1.06
C GLY A 417 -12.48 6.78 -1.14
N ASN A 418 -11.36 6.07 -1.01
CA ASN A 418 -10.02 6.62 -1.10
C ASN A 418 -9.30 6.16 -2.38
N PRO A 419 -9.32 6.97 -3.45
CA PRO A 419 -8.71 6.61 -4.74
C PRO A 419 -7.21 6.31 -4.65
N LEU A 420 -6.50 6.91 -3.69
CA LEU A 420 -5.09 6.68 -3.47
C LEU A 420 -4.81 5.26 -2.99
N LEU A 421 -5.61 4.75 -2.04
CA LEU A 421 -5.44 3.39 -1.50
C LEU A 421 -5.90 2.33 -2.51
N GLU A 422 -6.96 2.60 -3.26
CA GLU A 422 -7.38 1.76 -4.39
C GLU A 422 -6.27 1.64 -5.44
N ARG A 423 -5.67 2.77 -5.84
CA ARG A 423 -4.53 2.79 -6.77
C ARG A 423 -3.33 2.06 -6.20
N ALA A 424 -3.04 2.21 -4.91
CA ALA A 424 -1.94 1.50 -4.26
C ALA A 424 -2.13 -0.02 -4.34
N LEU A 425 -3.34 -0.52 -4.08
CA LEU A 425 -3.70 -1.93 -4.18
C LEU A 425 -3.58 -2.47 -5.61
N ARG A 426 -4.13 -1.76 -6.59
CA ARG A 426 -3.99 -2.14 -8.01
C ARG A 426 -2.54 -2.19 -8.45
N ARG A 427 -1.75 -1.18 -8.07
CA ARG A 427 -0.34 -1.07 -8.45
C ARG A 427 0.52 -2.11 -7.76
N ALA A 428 0.26 -2.45 -6.50
CA ALA A 428 0.97 -3.50 -5.77
C ALA A 428 0.75 -4.88 -6.39
N THR A 429 -0.42 -5.09 -6.99
CA THR A 429 -0.76 -6.33 -7.70
C THR A 429 -0.16 -6.33 -9.10
N ARG A 430 0.24 -7.50 -9.59
CA ARG A 430 0.74 -7.67 -10.95
C ARG A 430 -0.39 -7.45 -11.97
N PRO A 431 -0.08 -6.99 -13.20
CA PRO A 431 -1.11 -6.80 -14.24
C PRO A 431 -1.85 -8.10 -14.59
N ASP A 432 -1.13 -9.22 -14.54
CA ASP A 432 -1.65 -10.57 -14.76
C ASP A 432 -2.02 -11.30 -13.46
N GLY A 433 -2.04 -10.58 -12.34
CA GLY A 433 -2.43 -11.09 -11.03
C GLY A 433 -3.95 -11.04 -10.80
N LEU A 434 -4.34 -11.48 -9.62
CA LEU A 434 -5.72 -11.58 -9.16
C LEU A 434 -5.97 -10.61 -8.01
N LEU A 435 -7.15 -9.99 -7.99
CA LEU A 435 -7.57 -9.10 -6.91
C LEU A 435 -8.92 -9.54 -6.33
N VAL A 436 -8.93 -9.94 -5.06
CA VAL A 436 -10.13 -10.43 -4.36
C VAL A 436 -10.51 -9.45 -3.26
N TYR A 437 -11.76 -9.02 -3.22
CA TYR A 437 -12.32 -8.19 -2.16
C TYR A 437 -13.15 -9.06 -1.20
N LEU A 438 -12.94 -8.89 0.09
CA LEU A 438 -13.78 -9.48 1.14
C LEU A 438 -14.54 -8.34 1.83
N THR A 439 -15.87 -8.42 1.88
CA THR A 439 -16.68 -7.38 2.52
C THR A 439 -18.04 -7.91 2.94
N ALA A 440 -18.61 -7.35 4.01
CA ALA A 440 -20.00 -7.63 4.38
C ALA A 440 -20.99 -6.76 3.58
N THR A 441 -20.57 -5.55 3.24
CA THR A 441 -21.41 -4.54 2.59
C THR A 441 -20.69 -4.02 1.35
N PRO A 442 -20.66 -4.79 0.25
CA PRO A 442 -20.05 -4.32 -0.98
C PRO A 442 -20.75 -3.04 -1.47
N ASP A 443 -19.96 -2.12 -2.02
CA ASP A 443 -20.50 -0.92 -2.66
C ASP A 443 -21.32 -1.31 -3.88
N ARG A 444 -22.40 -0.57 -4.14
CA ARG A 444 -23.33 -0.89 -5.25
C ARG A 444 -22.64 -0.88 -6.61
N GLU A 445 -21.66 0.00 -6.80
CA GLU A 445 -20.87 0.09 -8.04
C GLU A 445 -19.96 -1.12 -8.22
N VAL A 446 -19.30 -1.57 -7.13
CA VAL A 446 -18.51 -2.81 -7.13
C VAL A 446 -19.43 -3.99 -7.44
N CYS A 447 -20.60 -4.10 -6.80
CA CYS A 447 -21.56 -5.15 -7.13
C CYS A 447 -21.96 -5.11 -8.61
N ARG A 448 -22.36 -3.93 -9.12
CA ARG A 448 -22.79 -3.77 -10.51
C ARG A 448 -21.70 -4.17 -11.50
N SER A 449 -20.49 -3.62 -11.36
CA SER A 449 -19.35 -3.92 -12.22
C SER A 449 -19.00 -5.42 -12.23
N LEU A 450 -19.22 -6.11 -11.11
CA LEU A 450 -18.95 -7.53 -11.00
C LEU A 450 -20.10 -8.40 -11.53
N THR A 451 -21.35 -7.94 -11.42
CA THR A 451 -22.54 -8.64 -11.95
C THR A 451 -22.74 -8.45 -13.46
N THR A 452 -22.25 -7.37 -14.06
CA THR A 452 -22.39 -7.09 -15.49
C THR A 452 -21.40 -7.86 -16.37
N GLY A 453 -20.54 -8.71 -15.79
CA GLY A 453 -19.70 -9.65 -16.53
C GLY A 453 -18.54 -9.01 -17.31
N GLU A 454 -18.25 -7.73 -17.10
CA GLU A 454 -17.10 -7.05 -17.71
C GLU A 454 -15.79 -7.49 -17.05
N GLY A 455 -15.27 -8.63 -17.52
CA GLY A 455 -13.94 -9.13 -17.15
C GLY A 455 -13.94 -10.22 -16.08
N GLY A 456 -14.23 -11.46 -16.47
CA GLY A 456 -13.87 -12.70 -15.76
C GLY A 456 -13.89 -12.60 -14.25
N THR A 457 -15.07 -12.34 -13.69
CA THR A 457 -15.24 -11.94 -12.30
C THR A 457 -15.91 -13.03 -11.47
N LEU A 458 -15.36 -13.30 -10.27
CA LEU A 458 -15.96 -14.19 -9.28
C LEU A 458 -16.84 -13.41 -8.30
N HIS A 459 -18.07 -13.86 -8.04
CA HIS A 459 -18.88 -13.40 -6.89
C HIS A 459 -19.35 -14.60 -6.07
N VAL A 460 -18.99 -14.61 -4.79
CA VAL A 460 -19.35 -15.65 -3.83
C VAL A 460 -20.02 -15.00 -2.63
N SER A 461 -21.10 -15.62 -2.13
CA SER A 461 -21.84 -15.14 -0.97
C SER A 461 -21.80 -16.15 0.19
N LEU A 462 -21.35 -15.69 1.36
CA LEU A 462 -21.47 -16.39 2.65
C LEU A 462 -22.58 -15.73 3.48
N THR A 463 -23.70 -16.42 3.58
CA THR A 463 -24.94 -15.91 4.17
C THR A 463 -25.09 -16.23 5.65
N ALA A 464 -24.41 -17.29 6.13
CA ALA A 464 -24.52 -17.73 7.51
C ALA A 464 -23.20 -17.63 8.28
N ARG A 465 -23.31 -17.60 9.62
CA ARG A 465 -22.18 -17.80 10.53
C ARG A 465 -21.93 -19.31 10.72
N PRO A 466 -20.70 -19.74 11.07
CA PRO A 466 -20.39 -21.16 11.25
C PRO A 466 -21.27 -21.89 12.28
N HIS A 467 -21.80 -21.18 13.27
CA HIS A 467 -22.70 -21.73 14.27
C HIS A 467 -24.16 -21.90 13.78
N GLY A 468 -24.48 -21.45 12.55
CA GLY A 468 -25.80 -21.65 11.94
C GLY A 468 -26.97 -20.91 12.61
N HIS A 469 -26.72 -19.89 13.44
CA HIS A 469 -27.80 -19.06 14.00
C HIS A 469 -27.92 -17.76 13.20
N PRO A 470 -29.14 -17.20 13.08
CA PRO A 470 -29.35 -15.95 12.36
C PRO A 470 -28.58 -14.80 13.01
N LEU A 471 -28.25 -13.80 12.20
CA LEU A 471 -27.72 -12.53 12.70
C LEU A 471 -28.81 -11.85 13.54
N PRO A 472 -28.46 -11.26 14.70
CA PRO A 472 -29.37 -10.40 15.43
C PRO A 472 -29.92 -9.27 14.57
N GLU A 473 -31.22 -9.24 14.36
CA GLU A 473 -31.88 -8.16 13.63
C GLU A 473 -32.01 -6.93 14.54
N PRO A 474 -31.58 -5.74 14.08
CA PRO A 474 -31.63 -4.54 14.91
C PRO A 474 -33.07 -4.09 15.13
N VAL A 475 -33.39 -3.72 16.37
CA VAL A 475 -34.65 -3.04 16.71
C VAL A 475 -34.42 -1.54 16.57
N LEU A 476 -35.15 -0.92 15.63
CA LEU A 476 -35.10 0.52 15.38
C LEU A 476 -36.07 1.23 16.33
N LEU A 477 -35.54 2.12 17.17
CA LEU A 477 -36.32 2.83 18.19
C LEU A 477 -35.97 4.32 18.20
N GLU A 478 -36.97 5.17 18.35
CA GLU A 478 -36.74 6.56 18.69
C GLU A 478 -36.29 6.65 20.15
N ARG A 479 -35.17 7.33 20.40
CA ARG A 479 -34.48 7.33 21.70
C ARG A 479 -35.36 7.78 22.86
N ARG A 480 -36.29 8.70 22.62
CA ARG A 480 -37.19 9.25 23.65
C ARG A 480 -38.51 8.49 23.78
N SER A 481 -38.70 7.41 23.03
CA SER A 481 -39.93 6.62 23.09
C SER A 481 -40.01 5.75 24.36
N PRO A 482 -41.23 5.44 24.85
CA PRO A 482 -41.42 4.45 25.92
C PRO A 482 -40.89 3.06 25.55
N ALA A 483 -40.91 2.70 24.26
CA ALA A 483 -40.33 1.46 23.77
C ALA A 483 -38.80 1.42 23.94
N ALA A 484 -38.09 2.50 23.60
CA ALA A 484 -36.65 2.61 23.83
C ALA A 484 -36.30 2.50 25.32
N SER A 485 -37.07 3.15 26.19
CA SER A 485 -36.84 3.09 27.64
C SER A 485 -36.97 1.67 28.20
N ARG A 486 -38.00 0.93 27.77
CA ARG A 486 -38.18 -0.49 28.15
C ARG A 486 -37.06 -1.38 27.63
N ALA A 487 -36.73 -1.27 26.34
CA ALA A 487 -35.67 -2.07 25.72
C ALA A 487 -34.29 -1.81 26.36
N LEU A 488 -33.99 -0.55 26.70
CA LEU A 488 -32.77 -0.20 27.41
C LEU A 488 -32.76 -0.75 28.85
N ALA A 489 -33.89 -0.66 29.58
CA ALA A 489 -33.98 -1.25 30.91
C ALA A 489 -33.75 -2.78 30.89
N ASP A 490 -34.33 -3.48 29.92
CA ASP A 490 -34.10 -4.92 29.72
C ASP A 490 -32.63 -5.23 29.44
N LEU A 491 -32.00 -4.40 28.60
CA LEU A 491 -30.58 -4.54 28.28
C LEU A 491 -29.68 -4.27 29.51
N TRP A 492 -30.01 -3.26 30.33
CA TRP A 492 -29.27 -2.96 31.54
C TRP A 492 -29.40 -4.06 32.59
N ARG A 493 -30.56 -4.74 32.70
CA ARG A 493 -30.67 -5.95 33.53
C ARG A 493 -29.71 -7.05 33.08
N LYS A 494 -29.52 -7.24 31.77
CA LYS A 494 -28.53 -8.18 31.23
C LYS A 494 -27.09 -7.75 31.53
N ALA A 495 -26.80 -6.46 31.41
CA ALA A 495 -25.50 -5.91 31.79
C ALA A 495 -25.19 -6.16 33.28
N LEU A 496 -26.18 -5.95 34.17
CA LEU A 496 -26.07 -6.26 35.60
C LEU A 496 -25.89 -7.76 35.88
N ALA A 497 -26.42 -8.63 35.02
CA ALA A 497 -26.18 -10.08 35.06
C ALA A 497 -24.81 -10.50 34.50
N GLY A 498 -23.97 -9.55 34.05
CA GLY A 498 -22.61 -9.79 33.57
C GLY A 498 -22.47 -9.93 32.05
N ASP A 499 -23.52 -9.63 31.27
CA ASP A 499 -23.43 -9.62 29.81
C ASP A 499 -22.78 -8.31 29.31
N PRO A 500 -21.70 -8.39 28.51
CA PRO A 500 -21.01 -7.19 28.04
C PRO A 500 -21.86 -6.41 27.03
N VAL A 501 -21.91 -5.08 27.15
CA VAL A 501 -22.67 -4.20 26.24
C VAL A 501 -21.74 -3.21 25.55
N PHE A 502 -21.75 -3.21 24.21
CA PHE A 502 -21.18 -2.14 23.41
C PHE A 502 -22.19 -1.01 23.25
N VAL A 503 -21.75 0.23 23.49
CA VAL A 503 -22.53 1.42 23.17
C VAL A 503 -21.74 2.30 22.21
N PHE A 504 -22.16 2.33 20.94
CA PHE A 504 -21.53 3.16 19.92
C PHE A 504 -22.10 4.58 19.95
N VAL A 505 -21.23 5.58 20.00
CA VAL A 505 -21.58 7.01 19.90
C VAL A 505 -20.85 7.64 18.72
N PRO A 506 -21.43 8.64 18.04
CA PRO A 506 -20.87 9.17 16.80
C PRO A 506 -19.62 10.03 17.06
N ARG A 507 -19.52 10.68 18.22
CA ARG A 507 -18.46 11.66 18.52
C ARG A 507 -17.80 11.42 19.87
N VAL A 508 -16.50 11.73 19.95
CA VAL A 508 -15.72 11.67 21.19
C VAL A 508 -16.31 12.56 22.28
N SER A 509 -16.85 13.73 21.90
CA SER A 509 -17.50 14.69 22.82
C SER A 509 -18.74 14.14 23.54
N GLU A 510 -19.32 13.05 23.04
CA GLU A 510 -20.53 12.44 23.59
C GLU A 510 -20.22 11.31 24.57
N LEU A 511 -19.01 10.74 24.54
CA LEU A 511 -18.61 9.58 25.32
C LEU A 511 -18.88 9.76 26.82
N ALA A 512 -18.37 10.85 27.41
CA ALA A 512 -18.51 11.10 28.85
C ALA A 512 -19.98 11.29 29.28
N LYS A 513 -20.76 12.02 28.47
CA LYS A 513 -22.18 12.31 28.75
C LYS A 513 -23.04 11.04 28.67
N VAL A 514 -22.81 10.22 27.64
CA VAL A 514 -23.53 8.95 27.47
C VAL A 514 -23.12 7.95 28.55
N ALA A 515 -21.82 7.83 28.87
CA ALA A 515 -21.36 6.96 29.95
C ALA A 515 -21.95 7.35 31.31
N GLN A 516 -22.03 8.65 31.63
CA GLN A 516 -22.68 9.11 32.85
C GLN A 516 -24.18 8.79 32.86
N SER A 517 -24.87 9.00 31.74
CA SER A 517 -26.30 8.66 31.61
C SER A 517 -26.56 7.16 31.80
N ILE A 518 -25.68 6.31 31.28
CA ILE A 518 -25.77 4.85 31.44
C ILE A 518 -25.54 4.44 32.90
N ARG A 519 -24.55 5.05 33.58
CA ARG A 519 -24.32 4.79 35.02
C ARG A 519 -25.56 5.11 35.86
N ALA A 520 -26.22 6.23 35.59
CA ALA A 520 -27.47 6.59 36.25
C ALA A 520 -28.59 5.59 35.96
N ALA A 521 -28.77 5.19 34.70
CA ALA A 521 -29.77 4.19 34.31
C ALA A 521 -29.52 2.81 34.93
N LEU A 522 -28.25 2.38 35.04
CA LEU A 522 -27.87 1.13 35.72
C LEU A 522 -28.20 1.17 37.20
N ALA A 523 -27.95 2.30 37.87
CA ALA A 523 -28.30 2.48 39.28
C ALA A 523 -29.83 2.43 39.49
N GLU A 524 -30.59 3.11 38.64
CA GLU A 524 -32.07 3.09 38.66
C GLU A 524 -32.62 1.68 38.50
N VAL A 525 -32.17 0.93 37.49
CA VAL A 525 -32.60 -0.46 37.25
C VAL A 525 -32.20 -1.39 38.39
N ALA A 526 -31.07 -1.14 39.06
CA ALA A 526 -30.63 -1.90 40.23
C ALA A 526 -31.33 -1.50 41.53
N GLY A 527 -32.16 -0.45 41.54
CA GLY A 527 -32.77 0.10 42.76
C GLY A 527 -31.76 0.75 43.72
N LEU A 528 -30.61 1.21 43.20
CA LEU A 528 -29.53 1.82 43.96
C LEU A 528 -29.51 3.36 43.76
N PRO A 529 -29.01 4.13 44.75
CA PRO A 529 -28.81 5.57 44.56
C PRO A 529 -27.78 5.83 43.45
N ALA A 530 -27.98 6.88 42.67
CA ALA A 530 -27.21 7.18 41.45
C ALA A 530 -25.68 7.31 41.63
N ASN A 531 -25.21 7.52 42.86
CA ASN A 531 -23.79 7.58 43.23
C ASN A 531 -23.16 6.20 43.53
N ARG A 532 -23.95 5.13 43.59
CA ARG A 532 -23.49 3.74 43.68
C ARG A 532 -23.76 3.07 42.33
N VAL A 533 -22.77 3.12 41.45
CA VAL A 533 -22.80 2.28 40.25
C VAL A 533 -22.68 0.84 40.76
N ALA A 534 -23.68 0.01 40.47
CA ALA A 534 -23.61 -1.43 40.69
C ALA A 534 -22.29 -1.99 40.14
N GLY A 535 -21.85 -3.18 40.56
CA GLY A 535 -20.55 -3.81 40.21
C GLY A 535 -20.20 -3.94 38.71
N VAL A 536 -21.01 -3.38 37.81
CA VAL A 536 -20.75 -3.17 36.39
C VAL A 536 -19.91 -1.92 36.17
N ARG A 537 -18.65 -2.12 35.77
CA ARG A 537 -17.75 -1.03 35.36
C ARG A 537 -18.15 -0.51 33.96
N VAL A 538 -18.37 0.80 33.87
CA VAL A 538 -18.67 1.54 32.62
C VAL A 538 -17.47 2.38 32.21
N GLU A 539 -16.90 2.11 31.03
CA GLU A 539 -15.70 2.78 30.50
C GLU A 539 -15.94 3.40 29.12
N THR A 540 -15.09 4.35 28.75
CA THR A 540 -15.11 4.99 27.43
C THR A 540 -13.85 4.66 26.62
N CYS A 541 -13.98 4.50 25.30
CA CYS A 541 -12.86 4.23 24.40
C CYS A 541 -12.97 5.02 23.07
N HIS A 542 -11.86 5.56 22.57
CA HIS A 542 -11.77 6.20 21.26
C HIS A 542 -10.39 5.99 20.60
N ALA A 543 -10.23 6.41 19.35
CA ALA A 543 -9.02 6.15 18.55
C ALA A 543 -7.71 6.71 19.14
N HIS A 544 -7.79 7.80 19.92
CA HIS A 544 -6.63 8.47 20.53
C HIS A 544 -6.50 8.19 22.03
N ASP A 545 -7.23 7.19 22.54
CA ASP A 545 -7.17 6.80 23.94
C ASP A 545 -5.82 6.08 24.22
N PRO A 546 -4.99 6.59 25.15
CA PRO A 546 -3.69 5.98 25.46
C PRO A 546 -3.84 4.60 26.12
N GLU A 547 -4.91 4.36 26.87
CA GLU A 547 -5.19 3.11 27.59
C GLU A 547 -6.09 2.17 26.76
N ARG A 548 -6.25 2.44 25.45
CA ARG A 548 -7.17 1.71 24.58
C ARG A 548 -6.99 0.20 24.68
N GLN A 549 -5.75 -0.29 24.60
CA GLN A 549 -5.47 -1.73 24.59
C GLN A 549 -5.88 -2.39 25.92
N GLU A 550 -5.54 -1.75 27.05
CA GLU A 550 -5.88 -2.26 28.38
C GLU A 550 -7.39 -2.30 28.62
N LYS A 551 -8.13 -1.29 28.12
CA LYS A 551 -9.60 -1.26 28.17
C LYS A 551 -10.20 -2.36 27.29
N ILE A 552 -9.65 -2.60 26.11
CA ILE A 552 -10.08 -3.68 25.22
C ILE A 552 -9.88 -5.05 25.90
N GLU A 553 -8.71 -5.30 26.47
CA GLU A 553 -8.42 -6.55 27.20
C GLU A 553 -9.37 -6.71 28.40
N SER A 554 -9.56 -5.65 29.18
CA SER A 554 -10.47 -5.64 30.34
C SER A 554 -11.93 -5.89 29.95
N PHE A 555 -12.36 -5.38 28.80
CA PHE A 555 -13.70 -5.64 28.27
C PHE A 555 -13.84 -7.08 27.76
N ARG A 556 -12.79 -7.64 27.15
CA ARG A 556 -12.73 -9.05 26.73
C ARG A 556 -12.86 -10.02 27.89
N GLU A 557 -12.21 -9.69 29.00
CA GLU A 557 -12.28 -10.45 30.26
C GLU A 557 -13.54 -10.16 31.09
N ARG A 558 -14.47 -9.35 30.56
CA ARG A 558 -15.73 -8.93 31.24
C ARG A 558 -15.51 -8.18 32.56
N ARG A 559 -14.30 -7.65 32.80
CA ARG A 559 -14.01 -6.71 33.92
C ARG A 559 -14.64 -5.34 33.69
N ILE A 560 -14.88 -4.99 32.43
CA ILE A 560 -15.75 -3.88 32.02
C ILE A 560 -17.04 -4.49 31.50
N GLY A 561 -18.20 -4.08 32.05
CA GLY A 561 -19.49 -4.59 31.61
C GLY A 561 -20.16 -3.73 30.54
N VAL A 562 -19.88 -2.42 30.51
CA VAL A 562 -20.33 -1.53 29.42
C VAL A 562 -19.17 -0.72 28.87
N LEU A 563 -18.96 -0.81 27.56
CA LEU A 563 -17.95 -0.03 26.84
C LEU A 563 -18.64 0.97 25.90
N VAL A 564 -18.55 2.25 26.24
CA VAL A 564 -19.03 3.34 25.39
C VAL A 564 -17.90 3.76 24.45
N THR A 565 -18.13 3.71 23.15
CA THR A 565 -17.05 3.82 22.16
C THR A 565 -17.50 4.52 20.90
N THR A 566 -16.55 5.11 20.16
CA THR A 566 -16.80 5.54 18.78
C THR A 566 -16.67 4.37 17.80
N THR A 567 -16.69 4.65 16.49
CA THR A 567 -16.44 3.69 15.39
C THR A 567 -15.10 2.93 15.49
N VAL A 568 -14.23 3.27 16.45
CA VAL A 568 -12.97 2.55 16.65
C VAL A 568 -13.17 1.06 16.95
N MET A 569 -14.26 0.71 17.65
CA MET A 569 -14.59 -0.68 18.03
C MET A 569 -15.63 -1.35 17.11
N GLU A 570 -16.02 -0.71 16.00
CA GLU A 570 -16.95 -1.33 15.03
C GLU A 570 -16.29 -2.57 14.37
N ARG A 571 -14.95 -2.54 14.27
CA ARG A 571 -14.03 -3.51 13.67
C ARG A 571 -12.99 -3.94 14.71
N GLY A 572 -12.47 -5.17 14.61
CA GLY A 572 -11.53 -5.73 15.60
C GLY A 572 -12.19 -6.17 16.91
N VAL A 573 -11.71 -7.28 17.50
CA VAL A 573 -12.12 -7.87 18.79
C VAL A 573 -13.49 -8.58 18.83
N THR A 574 -13.48 -9.89 19.08
CA THR A 574 -14.69 -10.68 19.34
C THR A 574 -14.92 -10.81 20.84
N ILE A 575 -16.11 -10.39 21.30
CA ILE A 575 -16.54 -10.44 22.69
C ILE A 575 -17.72 -11.43 22.79
N PRO A 576 -17.60 -12.54 23.53
CA PRO A 576 -18.70 -13.48 23.72
C PRO A 576 -19.87 -12.83 24.48
N ARG A 577 -21.11 -13.24 24.19
CA ARG A 577 -22.35 -12.74 24.84
C ARG A 577 -22.62 -11.23 24.67
N ALA A 578 -21.89 -10.55 23.79
CA ALA A 578 -22.02 -9.11 23.66
C ALA A 578 -23.37 -8.68 23.09
N HIS A 579 -23.90 -7.58 23.65
CA HIS A 579 -25.03 -6.83 23.12
C HIS A 579 -24.57 -5.49 22.55
N VAL A 580 -25.40 -4.86 21.73
CA VAL A 580 -25.04 -3.65 20.99
C VAL A 580 -26.15 -2.61 21.09
N VAL A 581 -25.75 -1.39 21.42
CA VAL A 581 -26.56 -0.18 21.26
C VAL A 581 -25.81 0.77 20.34
N VAL A 582 -26.46 1.26 19.29
CA VAL A 582 -25.96 2.38 18.49
C VAL A 582 -26.74 3.62 18.90
N TRP A 583 -26.07 4.49 19.65
CA TRP A 583 -26.59 5.75 20.14
C TRP A 583 -26.48 6.81 19.05
N GLY A 584 -27.60 7.41 18.62
CA GLY A 584 -27.59 8.36 17.50
C GLY A 584 -27.35 7.68 16.16
N ALA A 585 -27.96 6.51 15.95
CA ALA A 585 -27.86 5.71 14.72
C ALA A 585 -28.33 6.46 13.46
N ASP A 586 -29.09 7.54 13.64
CA ASP A 586 -29.58 8.42 12.58
C ASP A 586 -28.54 9.42 12.04
N GLN A 587 -27.35 9.53 12.67
CA GLN A 587 -26.26 10.38 12.20
C GLN A 587 -25.51 9.77 11.00
N GLU A 588 -26.20 9.70 9.85
CA GLU A 588 -25.79 8.98 8.62
C GLU A 588 -24.41 9.40 8.04
N ARG A 589 -23.95 10.62 8.31
CA ARG A 589 -22.60 11.07 7.89
C ARG A 589 -21.47 10.29 8.56
N ILE A 590 -21.73 9.72 9.73
CA ILE A 590 -20.76 8.99 10.55
C ILE A 590 -21.15 7.51 10.59
N PHE A 591 -22.43 7.22 10.80
CA PHE A 591 -22.99 5.87 10.85
C PHE A 591 -23.75 5.58 9.57
N ASP A 592 -23.00 5.31 8.51
CA ASP A 592 -23.58 4.81 7.28
C ASP A 592 -24.02 3.34 7.42
N ARG A 593 -24.72 2.84 6.39
CA ARG A 593 -25.17 1.43 6.31
C ARG A 593 -24.07 0.42 6.67
N ALA A 594 -22.84 0.63 6.18
CA ALA A 594 -21.75 -0.32 6.38
C ALA A 594 -21.32 -0.34 7.86
N ALA A 595 -21.14 0.83 8.46
CA ALA A 595 -20.80 0.95 9.88
C ALA A 595 -21.87 0.29 10.77
N LEU A 596 -23.15 0.55 10.50
CA LEU A 596 -24.27 -0.02 11.26
C LEU A 596 -24.33 -1.55 11.17
N VAL A 597 -24.17 -2.14 9.98
CA VAL A 597 -24.11 -3.60 9.80
C VAL A 597 -22.93 -4.22 10.56
N GLN A 598 -21.78 -3.54 10.61
CA GLN A 598 -20.59 -4.01 11.33
C GLN A 598 -20.77 -3.93 12.85
N MET A 599 -21.38 -2.84 13.35
CA MET A 599 -21.73 -2.67 14.76
C MET A 599 -22.74 -3.73 15.20
N ALA A 600 -23.84 -3.92 14.47
CA ALA A 600 -24.81 -4.98 14.72
C ALA A 600 -24.14 -6.37 14.70
N GLY A 601 -23.20 -6.56 13.77
CA GLY A 601 -22.38 -7.76 13.65
C GLY A 601 -21.45 -8.07 14.83
N ARG A 602 -21.36 -7.20 15.86
CA ARG A 602 -20.67 -7.49 17.13
C ARG A 602 -21.49 -8.39 18.05
N ALA A 603 -22.81 -8.36 17.93
CA ALA A 603 -23.72 -9.19 18.71
C ALA A 603 -23.80 -10.63 18.17
N GLY A 604 -24.05 -11.58 19.08
CA GLY A 604 -24.35 -12.97 18.75
C GLY A 604 -23.22 -13.78 18.09
N ARG A 605 -21.95 -13.36 18.24
CA ARG A 605 -20.80 -14.01 17.57
C ARG A 605 -20.38 -15.35 18.19
N SER A 606 -20.70 -15.57 19.45
CA SER A 606 -20.28 -16.79 20.16
C SER A 606 -21.18 -17.96 19.78
N ARG A 607 -20.59 -19.15 19.59
CA ARG A 607 -21.36 -20.39 19.43
C ARG A 607 -22.13 -20.75 20.69
N GLU A 608 -21.57 -20.47 21.86
CA GLU A 608 -22.17 -20.72 23.18
C GLU A 608 -23.31 -19.74 23.51
N ALA A 609 -23.25 -18.55 22.91
CA ALA A 609 -24.23 -17.49 23.10
C ALA A 609 -24.49 -16.79 21.76
N PRO A 610 -25.25 -17.44 20.87
CA PRO A 610 -25.53 -16.94 19.53
C PRO A 610 -26.56 -15.80 19.55
N GLN A 611 -27.28 -15.65 20.66
CA GLN A 611 -28.25 -14.59 20.87
C GLN A 611 -27.54 -13.29 21.24
N GLY A 612 -28.06 -12.17 20.77
CA GLY A 612 -27.62 -10.84 21.17
C GLY A 612 -28.68 -9.81 20.84
N ILE A 613 -28.83 -8.80 21.68
CA ILE A 613 -29.72 -7.68 21.43
C ILE A 613 -28.95 -6.61 20.66
N VAL A 614 -29.57 -6.09 19.60
CA VAL A 614 -29.06 -4.95 18.84
C VAL A 614 -30.13 -3.87 18.82
N LEU A 615 -29.83 -2.70 19.39
CA LEU A 615 -30.72 -1.54 19.39
C LEU A 615 -30.11 -0.42 18.55
N PHE A 616 -30.85 0.09 17.57
CA PHE A 616 -30.51 1.31 16.86
C PHE A 616 -31.40 2.44 17.38
N LEU A 617 -30.79 3.39 18.09
CA LEU A 617 -31.49 4.51 18.71
C LEU A 617 -31.33 5.76 17.85
N ALA A 618 -32.43 6.22 17.25
CA ALA A 618 -32.46 7.49 16.54
C ALA A 618 -32.80 8.65 17.49
N GLU A 619 -32.17 9.82 17.33
CA GLU A 619 -32.52 10.99 18.16
C GLU A 619 -33.91 11.53 17.85
N HIS A 620 -34.26 11.59 16.56
CA HIS A 620 -35.51 12.18 16.09
C HIS A 620 -36.27 11.29 15.12
N ARG A 621 -35.60 10.71 14.12
CA ARG A 621 -36.23 9.94 13.05
C ARG A 621 -35.25 8.91 12.48
N PHE A 622 -35.76 7.82 11.94
CA PHE A 622 -34.91 6.80 11.32
C PHE A 622 -34.25 7.36 10.07
N SER A 623 -32.96 7.06 9.91
CA SER A 623 -32.22 7.41 8.70
C SER A 623 -32.35 6.28 7.66
N ARG A 624 -32.12 6.62 6.39
CA ARG A 624 -32.08 5.64 5.31
C ARG A 624 -31.02 4.56 5.58
N SER A 625 -29.84 4.94 6.09
CA SER A 625 -28.80 3.98 6.47
C SER A 625 -29.23 2.98 7.54
N MET A 626 -30.10 3.37 8.50
CA MET A 626 -30.66 2.45 9.48
C MET A 626 -31.56 1.40 8.83
N GLU A 627 -32.47 1.85 7.97
CA GLU A 627 -33.39 0.98 7.24
C GLU A 627 -32.64 0.03 6.31
N GLU A 628 -31.70 0.55 5.52
CA GLU A 628 -30.88 -0.27 4.62
C GLU A 628 -30.01 -1.28 5.38
N ALA A 629 -29.52 -0.94 6.58
CA ALA A 629 -28.76 -1.87 7.42
C ALA A 629 -29.65 -2.99 7.97
N TYR A 630 -30.85 -2.66 8.45
CA TYR A 630 -31.85 -3.64 8.90
C TYR A 630 -32.24 -4.58 7.75
N GLU A 631 -32.59 -4.04 6.58
CA GLU A 631 -32.93 -4.83 5.39
C GLU A 631 -31.79 -5.75 4.96
N THR A 632 -30.54 -5.25 4.98
CA THR A 632 -29.36 -6.05 4.62
C THR A 632 -29.22 -7.28 5.52
N ILE A 633 -29.38 -7.10 6.84
CA ILE A 633 -29.28 -8.20 7.82
C ILE A 633 -30.44 -9.19 7.63
N ARG A 634 -31.67 -8.67 7.50
CA ARG A 634 -32.87 -9.49 7.30
C ARG A 634 -32.81 -10.30 6.01
N GLN A 635 -32.37 -9.70 4.89
CA GLN A 635 -32.20 -10.39 3.61
C GLN A 635 -31.14 -11.49 3.71
N ALA A 636 -30.05 -11.25 4.44
CA ALA A 636 -29.02 -12.26 4.68
C ALA A 636 -29.56 -13.46 5.48
N ASN A 637 -30.32 -13.20 6.55
CA ASN A 637 -31.00 -14.24 7.33
C ASN A 637 -31.96 -15.07 6.47
N GLN A 638 -32.78 -14.40 5.63
CA GLN A 638 -33.69 -15.06 4.70
C GLN A 638 -32.95 -15.89 3.64
N ALA A 639 -31.83 -15.39 3.12
CA ALA A 639 -30.99 -16.14 2.18
C ALA A 639 -30.37 -17.38 2.83
N ALA A 640 -29.86 -17.26 4.05
CA ALA A 640 -29.32 -18.38 4.83
C ALA A 640 -30.39 -19.44 5.10
N ALA A 641 -31.60 -19.02 5.48
CA ALA A 641 -32.74 -19.93 5.69
C ALA A 641 -33.10 -20.69 4.41
N ARG A 642 -33.24 -20.00 3.27
CA ARG A 642 -33.55 -20.63 1.97
C ARG A 642 -32.48 -21.62 1.51
N ARG A 643 -31.21 -21.38 1.85
CA ARG A 643 -30.10 -22.28 1.55
C ARG A 643 -29.95 -23.43 2.55
N GLY A 644 -30.79 -23.51 3.59
CA GLY A 644 -30.68 -24.52 4.65
C GLY A 644 -29.44 -24.37 5.53
N MET A 645 -28.89 -23.15 5.63
CA MET A 645 -27.66 -22.86 6.38
C MET A 645 -27.91 -22.49 7.84
N LEU A 646 -29.18 -22.34 8.23
CA LEU A 646 -29.57 -22.10 9.62
C LEU A 646 -29.91 -23.42 10.31
N SER A 647 -29.46 -23.56 11.55
CA SER A 647 -29.87 -24.67 12.40
C SER A 647 -31.37 -24.55 12.69
N PRO A 648 -32.13 -25.66 12.72
CA PRO A 648 -33.53 -25.62 13.15
C PRO A 648 -33.58 -25.02 14.55
N SER A 649 -34.38 -23.96 14.71
CA SER A 649 -34.47 -23.25 15.98
C SER A 649 -34.94 -24.21 17.07
N THR A 650 -34.10 -24.51 18.04
CA THR A 650 -34.58 -24.68 19.41
C THR A 650 -35.17 -23.33 19.80
N GLY A 651 -36.48 -23.18 19.61
CA GLY A 651 -37.19 -21.99 20.06
C GLY A 651 -36.96 -21.75 21.55
N PRO A 652 -37.25 -20.55 22.07
CA PRO A 652 -37.28 -20.36 23.51
C PRO A 652 -38.29 -21.35 24.08
N GLU A 653 -37.85 -22.17 25.04
CA GLU A 653 -38.77 -22.80 25.98
C GLU A 653 -39.63 -21.67 26.55
N ALA A 654 -40.91 -21.71 26.21
CA ALA A 654 -41.91 -20.85 26.80
C ALA A 654 -42.12 -21.32 28.24
N GLU A 655 -41.47 -20.66 29.18
CA GLU A 655 -41.88 -20.59 30.59
C GLU A 655 -41.92 -19.14 31.06
#